data_AF-A0AAW0K4P2-F1
#
_entry.id   AF-A0AAW0K4P2-F1
#
_cell.length_a   1.000
_cell.length_b   1.000
_cell.length_c   1.000
_cell.angle_alpha   90.00
_cell.angle_beta   90.00
_cell.angle_gamma   90.00
#
_symmetry.space_group_name_H-M   'P 1'
#
loop_
_entity.id
_entity.type
_entity.pdbx_description
1 polymer ?
#
loop_
_entity_poly.entity_id
_entity_poly.type
_entity_poly.pdbx_seq_one_letter_code
_entity_poly.pdbx_strand_id
1 'polypeptide(L)'
;MEGNGDRTKTMGNWEKRIPIFAQKMKTYPGLLCKTMWKVGHDDPRRVIHAFKVGLSLTLVSLLYLMEPLFKGIGNNAIWAVMTVVVVLEFTAGATLCKGLNRGFGTLLAGSLAFIFKYIATETSSVFRAVFIGASIFLIGSAATYLRFFPYIKKNYDYGVVIFLLTFNLITVSSYRTNNVLKIAHDRFFTIAIGCGVCLLMSLLIFPNWSGEELHNSTVLKLEGLAKSIEACVNEYFVDPNIEETEKQPSEDPIYEGYKAVLDSKSKDEALALYASWEPRHSRYCHRFPWQRYVKLGGVLRHFGYTVVALHGCLRTEIPTPQSVRNLFKDPCNRLAAEISKVLMELANSIRRHRHCSPEILSDHLHEALQDLNAAIKSQPRLFLGSNKNQATNMLALAAAQASQKHEKAPGVSLSSVKTDSSALMEWKSRRTTSDSKEAERKVLRPQLSKIAITSLEFSEALPFAAFASLLVEMVAKLDNVIEEVEELGRAACYKEYQPCDEVVVTCGRKKIIDRQMACCCISNTICYGRNRSPYSLFGWNIGKKNFDERPQTTYHDIDLPFSLSLGPCVIIGYTNKSFKFGAFNPEGYRSTDDYYDSFDPFLFYWVDNEKIEPIILPKIGGSGAALFDYSRGGPQFGADGLLIGPPLAPVMGGFAGPDTNSGIGDLRQAKSRLGLSYAKREDGKESLFGDETKATLEEVEL
;
A
#
# COMPACT_ATOMS: atom_id res chain seq x y z
N MET A 1 2.77 45.24 -55.04
CA MET A 1 1.82 44.12 -55.17
C MET A 1 2.44 42.92 -54.46
N GLU A 2 2.17 42.76 -53.17
CA GLU A 2 2.52 41.56 -52.40
C GLU A 2 1.75 41.62 -51.09
N GLY A 3 0.83 40.68 -50.89
CA GLY A 3 -0.06 40.71 -49.72
C GLY A 3 -1.35 39.91 -49.88
N ASN A 4 -1.28 38.68 -50.41
CA ASN A 4 -2.44 37.78 -50.43
C ASN A 4 -2.10 36.29 -50.17
N GLY A 5 -0.85 35.98 -49.76
CA GLY A 5 -0.37 34.60 -49.63
C GLY A 5 -0.60 33.94 -48.26
N ASP A 6 -0.89 34.70 -47.20
CA ASP A 6 -0.82 34.19 -45.82
C ASP A 6 -2.18 33.87 -45.17
N ARG A 7 -3.27 34.45 -45.70
CA ARG A 7 -4.64 34.16 -45.22
C ARG A 7 -5.19 32.83 -45.73
N THR A 8 -4.71 32.33 -46.87
CA THR A 8 -5.18 31.06 -47.46
C THR A 8 -4.55 29.83 -46.78
N LYS A 9 -3.32 29.93 -46.25
CA LYS A 9 -2.66 28.83 -45.52
C LYS A 9 -3.26 28.56 -44.15
N THR A 10 -3.69 29.60 -43.44
CA THR A 10 -4.34 29.47 -42.13
C THR A 10 -5.75 28.90 -42.25
N MET A 11 -6.55 29.35 -43.23
CA MET A 11 -7.92 28.86 -43.42
C MET A 11 -7.99 27.38 -43.88
N GLY A 12 -7.08 26.95 -44.77
CA GLY A 12 -7.03 25.56 -45.24
C GLY A 12 -6.62 24.52 -44.18
N ASN A 13 -6.05 24.95 -43.05
CA ASN A 13 -5.67 24.06 -41.95
C ASN A 13 -6.84 23.82 -40.97
N TRP A 14 -7.79 24.78 -40.89
CA TRP A 14 -9.01 24.64 -40.09
C TRP A 14 -10.06 23.77 -40.79
N GLU A 15 -10.23 23.92 -42.11
CA GLU A 15 -11.15 23.08 -42.90
C GLU A 15 -10.78 21.60 -42.89
N LYS A 16 -9.48 21.27 -42.75
CA LYS A 16 -9.01 19.87 -42.59
C LYS A 16 -9.19 19.31 -41.18
N ARG A 17 -9.25 20.16 -40.14
CA ARG A 17 -9.40 19.73 -38.73
C ARG A 17 -10.86 19.50 -38.34
N ILE A 18 -11.81 20.22 -38.93
CA ILE A 18 -13.25 20.09 -38.66
C ILE A 18 -13.78 18.66 -38.93
N PRO A 19 -13.51 17.99 -40.06
CA PRO A 19 -14.02 16.64 -40.31
C PRO A 19 -13.40 15.60 -39.38
N ILE A 20 -12.13 15.75 -38.99
CA ILE A 20 -11.45 14.86 -38.03
C ILE A 20 -12.04 15.01 -36.62
N PHE A 21 -12.37 16.24 -36.21
CA PHE A 21 -12.99 16.51 -34.91
C PHE A 21 -14.45 16.05 -34.87
N ALA A 22 -15.20 16.22 -35.97
CA ALA A 22 -16.56 15.72 -36.11
C ALA A 22 -16.62 14.18 -36.10
N GLN A 23 -15.64 13.50 -36.70
CA GLN A 23 -15.53 12.05 -36.69
C GLN A 23 -15.15 11.53 -35.29
N LYS A 24 -14.24 12.21 -34.56
CA LYS A 24 -13.96 11.91 -33.15
C LYS A 24 -15.19 12.13 -32.25
N MET A 25 -15.97 13.19 -32.47
CA MET A 25 -17.21 13.45 -31.72
C MET A 25 -18.32 12.43 -32.02
N LYS A 26 -18.38 11.83 -33.21
CA LYS A 26 -19.35 10.75 -33.51
C LYS A 26 -18.99 9.41 -32.86
N THR A 27 -17.71 9.11 -32.70
CA THR A 27 -17.25 7.82 -32.11
C THR A 27 -17.25 7.83 -30.58
N TYR A 28 -17.04 9.01 -29.96
CA TYR A 28 -17.05 9.21 -28.52
C TYR A 28 -18.34 8.76 -27.79
N PRO A 29 -19.57 9.09 -28.24
CA PRO A 29 -20.79 8.70 -27.54
C PRO A 29 -21.00 7.19 -27.57
N GLY A 30 -20.61 6.51 -28.65
CA GLY A 30 -20.67 5.04 -28.73
C GLY A 30 -19.69 4.35 -27.78
N LEU A 31 -18.47 4.89 -27.64
CA LEU A 31 -17.48 4.39 -26.69
C LEU A 31 -17.90 4.67 -25.24
N LEU A 32 -18.35 5.89 -24.94
CA LEU A 32 -18.89 6.27 -23.63
C LEU A 32 -20.09 5.41 -23.25
N CYS A 33 -21.03 5.19 -24.17
CA CYS A 33 -22.19 4.35 -23.92
C CYS A 33 -21.79 2.89 -23.65
N LYS A 34 -20.82 2.35 -24.38
CA LYS A 34 -20.26 1.01 -24.10
C LYS A 34 -19.57 0.94 -22.74
N THR A 35 -18.79 1.95 -22.36
CA THR A 35 -18.14 2.01 -21.05
C THR A 35 -19.16 2.16 -19.92
N MET A 36 -20.18 3.01 -20.09
CA MET A 36 -21.26 3.18 -19.12
C MET A 36 -22.09 1.90 -18.96
N TRP A 37 -22.40 1.23 -20.07
CA TRP A 37 -23.08 -0.05 -20.07
C TRP A 37 -22.24 -1.10 -19.34
N LYS A 38 -20.94 -1.16 -19.62
CA LYS A 38 -20.01 -2.07 -18.95
C LYS A 38 -19.96 -1.81 -17.44
N VAL A 39 -19.80 -0.55 -17.01
CA VAL A 39 -19.78 -0.19 -15.58
C VAL A 39 -21.09 -0.54 -14.86
N GLY A 40 -22.24 -0.36 -15.51
CA GLY A 40 -23.54 -0.73 -14.94
C GLY A 40 -23.80 -2.23 -14.91
N HIS A 41 -23.28 -2.96 -15.91
CA HIS A 41 -23.39 -4.42 -16.00
C HIS A 41 -22.44 -5.13 -15.03
N ASP A 42 -21.24 -4.61 -14.83
CA ASP A 42 -20.23 -5.18 -13.92
C ASP A 42 -20.66 -5.03 -12.45
N ASP A 43 -21.34 -3.93 -12.10
CA ASP A 43 -21.84 -3.69 -10.75
C ASP A 43 -23.25 -3.04 -10.76
N PRO A 44 -24.34 -3.85 -10.73
CA PRO A 44 -25.70 -3.34 -10.80
C PRO A 44 -26.07 -2.45 -9.61
N ARG A 45 -25.35 -2.55 -8.49
CA ARG A 45 -25.57 -1.71 -7.31
C ARG A 45 -25.30 -0.23 -7.59
N ARG A 46 -24.39 0.08 -8.52
CA ARG A 46 -24.09 1.45 -8.97
C ARG A 46 -25.26 2.09 -9.69
N VAL A 47 -25.96 1.32 -10.53
CA VAL A 47 -27.16 1.77 -11.23
C VAL A 47 -28.27 2.07 -10.24
N ILE A 48 -28.50 1.17 -9.29
CA ILE A 48 -29.50 1.36 -8.23
C ILE A 48 -29.16 2.62 -7.41
N HIS A 49 -27.89 2.80 -7.02
CA HIS A 49 -27.46 3.98 -6.27
C HIS A 49 -27.67 5.28 -7.06
N ALA A 50 -27.29 5.33 -8.34
CA ALA A 50 -27.52 6.50 -9.19
C ALA A 50 -29.01 6.86 -9.28
N PHE A 51 -29.88 5.84 -9.41
CA PHE A 51 -31.33 6.02 -9.38
C PHE A 51 -31.82 6.58 -8.04
N LYS A 52 -31.31 6.07 -6.89
CA LYS A 52 -31.64 6.61 -5.57
C LYS A 52 -31.26 8.08 -5.43
N VAL A 53 -30.09 8.48 -5.93
CA VAL A 53 -29.65 9.88 -5.89
C VAL A 53 -30.59 10.76 -6.71
N GLY A 54 -30.93 10.36 -7.93
CA GLY A 54 -31.90 11.07 -8.76
C GLY A 54 -33.29 11.17 -8.10
N LEU A 55 -33.78 10.08 -7.52
CA LEU A 55 -35.07 10.06 -6.81
C LEU A 55 -35.04 10.95 -5.54
N SER A 56 -33.93 10.95 -4.81
CA SER A 56 -33.77 11.80 -3.62
C SER A 56 -33.79 13.29 -3.99
N LEU A 57 -33.09 13.66 -5.06
CA LEU A 57 -33.04 15.04 -5.55
C LEU A 57 -34.43 15.49 -6.03
N THR A 58 -35.11 14.66 -6.82
CA THR A 58 -36.47 14.97 -7.29
C THR A 58 -37.45 15.09 -6.13
N LEU A 59 -37.39 14.24 -5.11
CA LEU A 59 -38.25 14.37 -3.93
C LEU A 59 -37.99 15.68 -3.16
N VAL A 60 -36.72 16.02 -2.90
CA VAL A 60 -36.40 17.27 -2.18
C VAL A 60 -36.77 18.51 -3.00
N SER A 61 -36.59 18.47 -4.32
CA SER A 61 -37.04 19.53 -5.22
C SER A 61 -38.57 19.61 -5.31
N LEU A 62 -39.29 18.49 -5.29
CA LEU A 62 -40.75 18.48 -5.31
C LEU A 62 -41.32 19.06 -4.00
N LEU A 63 -40.73 18.71 -2.85
CA LEU A 63 -41.07 19.29 -1.55
C LEU A 63 -40.91 20.82 -1.53
N TYR A 64 -40.00 21.36 -2.35
CA TYR A 64 -39.79 22.79 -2.52
C TYR A 64 -40.83 23.45 -3.44
N LEU A 65 -41.25 22.77 -4.51
CA LEU A 65 -42.22 23.29 -5.46
C LEU A 65 -43.66 23.33 -4.89
N MET A 66 -43.94 22.58 -3.83
CA MET A 66 -45.24 22.58 -3.16
C MET A 66 -45.44 23.87 -2.32
N GLU A 67 -46.34 24.72 -2.79
CA GLU A 67 -46.64 26.07 -2.26
C GLU A 67 -46.87 26.21 -0.73
N PRO A 68 -47.54 25.28 -0.02
CA PRO A 68 -47.69 25.38 1.44
C PRO A 68 -46.38 25.16 2.21
N LEU A 69 -45.42 24.39 1.66
CA LEU A 69 -44.11 24.14 2.28
C LEU A 69 -43.11 25.25 1.95
N PHE A 70 -43.25 25.89 0.79
CA PHE A 70 -42.40 27.00 0.36
C PHE A 70 -42.54 28.26 1.24
N LYS A 71 -43.78 28.60 1.68
CA LYS A 71 -44.05 29.79 2.52
C LYS A 71 -43.26 29.81 3.85
N GLY A 72 -42.84 28.66 4.37
CA GLY A 72 -42.03 28.57 5.60
C GLY A 72 -40.51 28.42 5.37
N ILE A 73 -40.09 27.84 4.24
CA ILE A 73 -38.74 27.29 4.05
C ILE A 73 -37.97 27.93 2.88
N GLY A 74 -38.64 28.67 1.99
CA GLY A 74 -38.20 28.98 0.62
C GLY A 74 -36.76 29.50 0.43
N ASN A 75 -36.26 30.38 1.29
CA ASN A 75 -34.89 30.93 1.15
C ASN A 75 -33.78 29.96 1.61
N ASN A 76 -34.10 28.94 2.41
CA ASN A 76 -33.14 27.99 2.97
C ASN A 76 -33.18 26.61 2.30
N ALA A 77 -34.01 26.43 1.26
CA ALA A 77 -34.20 25.16 0.58
C ALA A 77 -32.95 24.64 -0.17
N ILE A 78 -32.06 25.55 -0.60
CA ILE A 78 -30.77 25.20 -1.21
C ILE A 78 -29.97 24.26 -0.28
N TRP A 79 -30.09 24.44 1.03
CA TRP A 79 -29.40 23.58 2.01
C TRP A 79 -29.90 22.14 2.01
N ALA A 80 -31.19 21.89 1.73
CA ALA A 80 -31.72 20.54 1.64
C ALA A 80 -31.18 19.81 0.40
N VAL A 81 -31.18 20.48 -0.77
CA VAL A 81 -30.61 19.92 -2.01
C VAL A 81 -29.12 19.66 -1.87
N MET A 82 -28.36 20.64 -1.35
CA MET A 82 -26.93 20.48 -1.03
C MET A 82 -26.68 19.41 0.05
N THR A 83 -27.68 19.06 0.86
CA THR A 83 -27.58 17.95 1.81
C THR A 83 -27.64 16.63 1.09
N VAL A 84 -28.63 16.44 0.22
CA VAL A 84 -28.75 15.21 -0.58
C VAL A 84 -27.48 14.93 -1.38
N VAL A 85 -26.96 15.93 -2.09
CA VAL A 85 -25.77 15.76 -2.95
C VAL A 85 -24.53 15.34 -2.15
N VAL A 86 -24.36 15.82 -0.92
CA VAL A 86 -23.12 15.64 -0.16
C VAL A 86 -23.21 14.51 0.89
N VAL A 87 -24.43 14.20 1.36
CA VAL A 87 -24.66 13.19 2.41
C VAL A 87 -25.00 11.83 1.82
N LEU A 88 -25.68 11.77 0.67
CA LEU A 88 -26.10 10.52 0.08
C LEU A 88 -24.89 9.82 -0.55
N GLU A 89 -24.45 8.75 0.12
CA GLU A 89 -23.28 7.96 -0.27
C GLU A 89 -23.69 6.59 -0.78
N PHE A 90 -22.74 5.88 -1.40
CA PHE A 90 -22.98 4.56 -1.99
C PHE A 90 -23.49 3.53 -0.97
N THR A 91 -23.02 3.60 0.28
CA THR A 91 -23.41 2.70 1.37
C THR A 91 -24.28 3.41 2.41
N ALA A 92 -25.13 2.62 3.08
CA ALA A 92 -26.00 3.12 4.14
C ALA A 92 -25.21 3.65 5.34
N GLY A 93 -24.16 2.93 5.77
CA GLY A 93 -23.27 3.36 6.86
C GLY A 93 -22.57 4.69 6.58
N ALA A 94 -22.07 4.91 5.35
CA ALA A 94 -21.46 6.17 4.97
C ALA A 94 -22.47 7.33 4.97
N THR A 95 -23.68 7.08 4.47
CA THR A 95 -24.78 8.07 4.50
C THR A 95 -25.15 8.46 5.94
N LEU A 96 -25.24 7.47 6.84
CA LEU A 96 -25.50 7.68 8.27
C LEU A 96 -24.38 8.49 8.94
N CYS A 97 -23.14 8.09 8.74
CA CYS A 97 -21.96 8.76 9.29
C CYS A 97 -21.88 10.22 8.83
N LYS A 98 -22.00 10.48 7.52
CA LYS A 98 -21.98 11.85 6.98
C LYS A 98 -23.20 12.66 7.43
N GLY A 99 -24.39 12.07 7.43
CA GLY A 99 -25.62 12.75 7.84
C GLY A 99 -25.59 13.20 9.30
N LEU A 100 -25.12 12.33 10.20
CA LEU A 100 -24.95 12.65 11.62
C LEU A 100 -23.84 13.69 11.83
N ASN A 101 -22.68 13.51 11.19
CA ASN A 101 -21.59 14.49 11.25
C ASN A 101 -22.01 15.88 10.74
N ARG A 102 -22.86 15.94 9.70
CA ARG A 102 -23.44 17.20 9.22
C ARG A 102 -24.36 17.84 10.25
N GLY A 103 -25.26 17.05 10.82
CA GLY A 103 -26.20 17.50 11.85
C GLY A 103 -25.48 18.06 13.09
N PHE A 104 -24.49 17.33 13.61
CA PHE A 104 -23.67 17.78 14.74
C PHE A 104 -22.85 19.03 14.40
N GLY A 105 -22.18 19.06 13.24
CA GLY A 105 -21.41 20.22 12.82
C GLY A 105 -22.25 21.49 12.70
N THR A 106 -23.45 21.40 12.10
CA THR A 106 -24.37 22.53 11.98
C THR A 106 -24.97 22.96 13.32
N LEU A 107 -25.33 22.01 14.19
CA LEU A 107 -25.88 22.33 15.52
C LEU A 107 -24.83 23.03 16.40
N LEU A 108 -23.60 22.51 16.44
CA LEU A 108 -22.49 23.13 17.18
C LEU A 108 -22.17 24.53 16.64
N ALA A 109 -22.13 24.68 15.31
CA ALA A 109 -21.88 25.98 14.67
C ALA A 109 -22.99 26.99 14.97
N GLY A 110 -24.26 26.58 14.89
CA GLY A 110 -25.41 27.43 15.20
C GLY A 110 -25.45 27.86 16.67
N SER A 111 -25.17 26.92 17.59
CA SER A 111 -25.08 27.21 19.03
C SER A 111 -23.96 28.19 19.35
N LEU A 112 -22.76 27.97 18.79
CA LEU A 112 -21.61 28.86 19.04
C LEU A 112 -21.84 30.26 18.45
N ALA A 113 -22.38 30.33 17.22
CA ALA A 113 -22.72 31.61 16.59
C ALA A 113 -23.79 32.38 17.38
N PHE A 114 -24.74 31.68 18.01
CA PHE A 114 -25.72 32.31 18.90
C PHE A 114 -25.05 32.93 20.15
N ILE A 115 -24.15 32.20 20.80
CA ILE A 115 -23.39 32.70 21.96
C ILE A 115 -22.59 33.95 21.57
N PHE A 116 -21.88 33.92 20.45
CA PHE A 116 -21.08 35.06 20.00
C PHE A 116 -21.93 36.26 19.62
N LYS A 117 -23.09 36.04 19.00
CA LYS A 117 -24.05 37.12 18.77
C LYS A 117 -24.52 37.75 20.08
N TYR A 118 -24.88 36.93 21.07
CA TYR A 118 -25.34 37.39 22.37
C TYR A 118 -24.29 38.27 23.07
N ILE A 119 -23.02 37.89 22.99
CA ILE A 119 -21.91 38.70 23.51
C ILE A 119 -21.73 39.99 22.68
N ALA A 120 -21.86 39.91 21.37
CA ALA A 120 -21.68 41.04 20.47
C ALA A 120 -22.84 42.06 20.50
N THR A 121 -24.02 41.70 21.02
CA THR A 121 -25.15 42.61 21.16
C THR A 121 -24.96 43.65 22.26
N GLU A 122 -24.22 43.31 23.31
CA GLU A 122 -23.92 44.19 24.46
C GLU A 122 -22.83 45.24 24.19
N THR A 123 -22.28 45.25 22.96
CA THR A 123 -21.12 46.08 22.60
C THR A 123 -21.42 47.05 21.46
N SER A 124 -20.62 48.13 21.39
CA SER A 124 -20.73 49.19 20.39
C SER A 124 -20.57 48.66 18.96
N SER A 125 -21.10 49.39 17.97
CA SER A 125 -21.13 48.94 16.56
C SER A 125 -19.74 48.65 15.96
N VAL A 126 -18.72 49.43 16.32
CA VAL A 126 -17.33 49.22 15.88
C VAL A 126 -16.74 47.98 16.54
N PHE A 127 -16.93 47.83 17.86
CA PHE A 127 -16.44 46.67 18.60
C PHE A 127 -17.10 45.38 18.12
N ARG A 128 -18.39 45.42 17.75
CA ARG A 128 -19.13 44.30 17.18
C ARG A 128 -18.49 43.74 15.92
N ALA A 129 -18.09 44.60 14.98
CA ALA A 129 -17.45 44.17 13.74
C ALA A 129 -16.06 43.56 14.01
N VAL A 130 -15.26 44.19 14.87
CA VAL A 130 -13.93 43.69 15.26
C VAL A 130 -14.03 42.34 15.99
N PHE A 131 -14.98 42.21 16.91
CA PHE A 131 -15.22 40.98 17.65
C PHE A 131 -15.66 39.82 16.74
N ILE A 132 -16.56 40.08 15.79
CA ILE A 132 -16.98 39.08 14.80
C ILE A 132 -15.79 38.64 13.93
N GLY A 133 -14.98 39.59 13.43
CA GLY A 133 -13.78 39.28 12.65
C GLY A 133 -12.76 38.45 13.43
N ALA A 134 -12.46 38.84 14.66
CA ALA A 134 -11.56 38.10 15.55
C ALA A 134 -12.08 36.68 15.87
N SER A 135 -13.39 36.54 16.08
CA SER A 135 -14.03 35.25 16.35
C SER A 135 -13.93 34.30 15.14
N ILE A 136 -14.17 34.81 13.93
CA ILE A 136 -14.00 34.05 12.67
C ILE A 136 -12.56 33.59 12.50
N PHE A 137 -11.59 34.49 12.75
CA PHE A 137 -10.17 34.17 12.65
C PHE A 137 -9.75 33.09 13.66
N LEU A 138 -10.13 33.25 14.94
CA LEU A 138 -9.76 32.32 16.01
C LEU A 138 -10.39 30.94 15.81
N ILE A 139 -11.70 30.88 15.58
CA ILE A 139 -12.41 29.61 15.37
C ILE A 139 -11.99 28.95 14.05
N GLY A 140 -11.80 29.73 12.99
CA GLY A 140 -11.30 29.22 11.71
C GLY A 140 -9.90 28.61 11.84
N SER A 141 -9.00 29.29 12.55
CA SER A 141 -7.64 28.80 12.81
C SER A 141 -7.67 27.55 13.70
N ALA A 142 -8.44 27.58 14.80
CA ALA A 142 -8.56 26.44 15.72
C ALA A 142 -9.18 25.21 15.04
N ALA A 143 -10.28 25.37 14.29
CA ALA A 143 -10.92 24.27 13.57
C ALA A 143 -10.02 23.69 12.48
N THR A 144 -9.26 24.54 11.77
CA THR A 144 -8.28 24.08 10.78
C THR A 144 -7.12 23.34 11.44
N TYR A 145 -6.61 23.85 12.57
CA TYR A 145 -5.57 23.18 13.33
C TYR A 145 -6.03 21.81 13.86
N LEU A 146 -7.29 21.72 14.32
CA LEU A 146 -7.90 20.46 14.76
C LEU A 146 -7.94 19.38 13.66
N ARG A 147 -7.96 19.76 12.36
CA ARG A 147 -7.92 18.80 11.24
C ARG A 147 -6.56 18.11 11.08
N PHE A 148 -5.48 18.65 11.64
CA PHE A 148 -4.18 17.99 11.58
C PHE A 148 -4.08 16.80 12.55
N PHE A 149 -4.97 16.72 13.56
CA PHE A 149 -5.02 15.56 14.45
C PHE A 149 -5.58 14.34 13.70
N PRO A 150 -4.83 13.24 13.55
CA PRO A 150 -5.25 12.08 12.76
C PRO A 150 -6.60 11.49 13.21
N TYR A 151 -6.88 11.50 14.51
CA TYR A 151 -8.14 11.03 15.07
C TYR A 151 -9.35 11.86 14.61
N ILE A 152 -9.21 13.18 14.57
CA ILE A 152 -10.27 14.10 14.12
C ILE A 152 -10.41 14.00 12.60
N LYS A 153 -9.29 13.96 11.87
CA LYS A 153 -9.28 13.81 10.41
C LYS A 153 -9.96 12.51 9.95
N LYS A 154 -9.74 11.40 10.66
CA LYS A 154 -10.32 10.10 10.27
C LYS A 154 -11.83 10.02 10.54
N ASN A 155 -12.30 10.58 11.66
CA ASN A 155 -13.68 10.35 12.13
C ASN A 155 -14.62 11.54 11.88
N TYR A 156 -14.10 12.77 11.88
CA TYR A 156 -14.90 13.99 11.96
C TYR A 156 -14.52 15.08 10.95
N ASP A 157 -13.62 14.82 9.99
CA ASP A 157 -13.14 15.84 9.04
C ASP A 157 -14.28 16.55 8.30
N TYR A 158 -15.24 15.78 7.79
CA TYR A 158 -16.45 16.31 7.17
C TYR A 158 -17.26 17.19 8.13
N GLY A 159 -17.42 16.75 9.38
CA GLY A 159 -18.13 17.51 10.41
C GLY A 159 -17.44 18.84 10.76
N VAL A 160 -16.11 18.84 10.85
CA VAL A 160 -15.30 20.05 11.10
C VAL A 160 -15.40 21.04 9.94
N VAL A 161 -15.36 20.56 8.69
CA VAL A 161 -15.55 21.41 7.50
C VAL A 161 -16.95 22.04 7.48
N ILE A 162 -18.00 21.24 7.74
CA ILE A 162 -19.37 21.75 7.82
C ILE A 162 -19.54 22.73 8.97
N PHE A 163 -18.94 22.45 10.14
CA PHE A 163 -18.94 23.35 11.29
C PHE A 163 -18.32 24.71 10.91
N LEU A 164 -17.11 24.71 10.33
CA LEU A 164 -16.40 25.93 9.93
C LEU A 164 -17.21 26.75 8.92
N LEU A 165 -17.74 26.09 7.87
CA LEU A 165 -18.55 26.74 6.85
C LEU A 165 -19.84 27.33 7.44
N THR A 166 -20.53 26.57 8.27
CA THR A 166 -21.79 27.00 8.89
C THR A 166 -21.56 28.15 9.87
N PHE A 167 -20.54 28.03 10.73
CA PHE A 167 -20.21 29.04 11.73
C PHE A 167 -19.85 30.37 11.07
N ASN A 168 -18.96 30.35 10.07
CA ASN A 168 -18.58 31.57 9.34
C ASN A 168 -19.79 32.20 8.65
N LEU A 169 -20.62 31.39 7.99
CA LEU A 169 -21.78 31.90 7.27
C LEU A 169 -22.85 32.48 8.21
N ILE A 170 -23.15 31.84 9.35
CA ILE A 170 -24.12 32.34 10.32
C ILE A 170 -23.58 33.60 11.02
N THR A 171 -22.30 33.61 11.41
CA THR A 171 -21.69 34.75 12.12
C THR A 171 -21.63 35.99 11.24
N VAL A 172 -21.27 35.85 9.95
CA VAL A 172 -21.32 36.97 8.99
C VAL A 172 -22.76 37.43 8.74
N SER A 173 -23.70 36.49 8.59
CA SER A 173 -25.12 36.84 8.42
C SER A 173 -25.72 37.55 9.64
N SER A 174 -25.21 37.24 10.84
CA SER A 174 -25.58 37.89 12.10
C SER A 174 -25.26 39.38 12.14
N TYR A 175 -24.27 39.84 11.37
CA TYR A 175 -23.96 41.26 11.29
C TYR A 175 -25.07 42.05 10.57
N ARG A 176 -25.70 41.43 9.56
CA ARG A 176 -26.75 42.09 8.73
C ARG A 176 -28.17 41.84 9.24
N THR A 177 -28.41 40.76 10.00
CA THR A 177 -29.77 40.30 10.33
C THR A 177 -29.96 40.04 11.83
N ASN A 178 -31.00 40.64 12.42
CA ASN A 178 -31.28 40.53 13.85
C ASN A 178 -31.91 39.18 14.27
N ASN A 179 -32.36 38.33 13.34
CA ASN A 179 -33.08 37.07 13.64
C ASN A 179 -32.25 35.79 13.35
N VAL A 180 -31.07 35.69 13.97
CA VAL A 180 -30.14 34.56 13.77
C VAL A 180 -30.68 33.22 14.25
N LEU A 181 -31.45 33.18 15.34
CA LEU A 181 -32.08 31.95 15.81
C LEU A 181 -33.02 31.36 14.76
N LYS A 182 -33.82 32.22 14.09
CA LYS A 182 -34.70 31.78 13.01
C LYS A 182 -33.90 31.23 11.82
N ILE A 183 -32.82 31.92 11.43
CA ILE A 183 -31.94 31.47 10.33
C ILE A 183 -31.27 30.12 10.66
N ALA A 184 -30.76 29.95 11.88
CA ALA A 184 -30.10 28.73 12.31
C ALA A 184 -31.09 27.56 12.42
N HIS A 185 -32.27 27.82 12.99
CA HIS A 185 -33.36 26.87 13.10
C HIS A 185 -33.82 26.39 11.71
N ASP A 186 -34.15 27.32 10.81
CA ASP A 186 -34.61 26.97 9.46
C ASP A 186 -33.57 26.13 8.70
N ARG A 187 -32.27 26.41 8.87
CA ARG A 187 -31.18 25.61 8.29
C ARG A 187 -31.08 24.22 8.91
N PHE A 188 -31.20 24.12 10.22
CA PHE A 188 -31.17 22.82 10.89
C PHE A 188 -32.34 21.94 10.42
N PHE A 189 -33.55 22.51 10.31
CA PHE A 189 -34.72 21.79 9.81
C PHE A 189 -34.60 21.39 8.35
N THR A 190 -34.10 22.24 7.46
CA THR A 190 -33.91 21.86 6.04
C THR A 190 -32.83 20.80 5.85
N ILE A 191 -31.76 20.85 6.64
CA ILE A 191 -30.73 19.79 6.66
C ILE A 191 -31.33 18.50 7.22
N ALA A 192 -32.12 18.55 8.28
CA ALA A 192 -32.79 17.38 8.85
C ALA A 192 -33.74 16.72 7.84
N ILE A 193 -34.49 17.49 7.06
CA ILE A 193 -35.33 16.99 5.96
C ILE A 193 -34.45 16.31 4.90
N GLY A 194 -33.37 16.97 4.46
CA GLY A 194 -32.44 16.40 3.48
C GLY A 194 -31.81 15.09 3.96
N CYS A 195 -31.30 15.04 5.20
CA CYS A 195 -30.80 13.83 5.83
C CYS A 195 -31.89 12.76 5.95
N GLY A 196 -33.11 13.12 6.31
CA GLY A 196 -34.25 12.20 6.41
C GLY A 196 -34.57 11.51 5.08
N VAL A 197 -34.61 12.27 3.98
CA VAL A 197 -34.78 11.71 2.62
C VAL A 197 -33.61 10.78 2.25
N CYS A 198 -32.37 11.18 2.55
CA CYS A 198 -31.20 10.33 2.29
C CYS A 198 -31.27 9.01 3.07
N LEU A 199 -31.64 9.05 4.35
CA LEU A 199 -31.75 7.85 5.19
C LEU A 199 -32.89 6.94 4.74
N LEU A 200 -34.04 7.51 4.36
CA LEU A 200 -35.15 6.77 3.79
C LEU A 200 -34.70 5.97 2.55
N MET A 201 -33.99 6.66 1.65
CA MET A 201 -33.50 6.07 0.39
C MET A 201 -32.41 5.04 0.61
N SER A 202 -31.46 5.31 1.52
CA SER A 202 -30.34 4.41 1.78
C SER A 202 -30.70 3.18 2.61
N LEU A 203 -31.67 3.28 3.53
CA LEU A 203 -32.04 2.18 4.44
C LEU A 203 -33.23 1.35 3.96
N LEU A 204 -34.23 1.95 3.29
CA LEU A 204 -35.45 1.23 2.91
C LEU A 204 -35.46 0.75 1.46
N ILE A 205 -34.84 1.48 0.54
CA ILE A 205 -34.83 1.13 -0.88
C ILE A 205 -33.51 0.42 -1.19
N PHE A 206 -33.50 -0.91 -1.33
CA PHE A 206 -32.34 -1.75 -1.67
C PHE A 206 -31.04 -1.38 -0.91
N PRO A 207 -30.98 -1.55 0.41
CA PRO A 207 -29.85 -1.10 1.22
C PRO A 207 -28.53 -1.76 0.80
N ASN A 208 -27.49 -0.94 0.62
CA ASN A 208 -26.12 -1.40 0.39
C ASN A 208 -25.34 -1.27 1.70
N TRP A 209 -24.96 -2.40 2.29
CA TRP A 209 -24.25 -2.48 3.57
C TRP A 209 -22.75 -2.53 3.36
N SER A 210 -22.02 -1.67 4.04
CA SER A 210 -20.55 -1.60 4.02
C SER A 210 -19.90 -2.76 4.77
N GLY A 211 -20.56 -3.30 5.80
CA GLY A 211 -20.08 -4.52 6.47
C GLY A 211 -20.08 -5.74 5.55
N GLU A 212 -21.14 -5.89 4.75
CA GLU A 212 -21.26 -6.96 3.75
C GLU A 212 -20.23 -6.80 2.62
N GLU A 213 -19.98 -5.56 2.18
CA GLU A 213 -18.94 -5.27 1.20
C GLU A 213 -17.54 -5.62 1.72
N LEU A 214 -17.23 -5.25 2.98
CA LEU A 214 -15.97 -5.61 3.63
C LEU A 214 -15.80 -7.13 3.72
N HIS A 215 -16.86 -7.82 4.12
CA HIS A 215 -16.87 -9.27 4.22
C HIS A 215 -16.55 -9.94 2.87
N ASN A 216 -17.31 -9.60 1.82
CA ASN A 216 -17.12 -10.15 0.49
C ASN A 216 -15.74 -9.79 -0.09
N SER A 217 -15.28 -8.56 0.13
CA SER A 217 -13.95 -8.11 -0.29
C SER A 217 -12.84 -8.93 0.36
N THR A 218 -12.91 -9.21 1.66
CA THR A 218 -11.93 -10.06 2.34
C THR A 218 -11.91 -11.50 1.79
N VAL A 219 -13.08 -12.07 1.50
CA VAL A 219 -13.18 -13.40 0.88
C VAL A 219 -12.51 -13.40 -0.50
N LEU A 220 -12.83 -12.42 -1.35
CA LEU A 220 -12.25 -12.31 -2.70
C LEU A 220 -10.74 -12.12 -2.69
N LYS A 221 -10.20 -11.38 -1.71
CA LYS A 221 -8.74 -11.21 -1.52
C LYS A 221 -8.05 -12.54 -1.20
N LEU A 222 -8.61 -13.36 -0.32
CA LEU A 222 -8.08 -14.70 -0.02
C LEU A 222 -8.09 -15.60 -1.25
N GLU A 223 -9.21 -15.60 -2.00
CA GLU A 223 -9.32 -16.38 -3.24
C GLU A 223 -8.37 -15.88 -4.33
N GLY A 224 -8.15 -14.56 -4.40
CA GLY A 224 -7.19 -13.93 -5.31
C GLY A 224 -5.76 -14.38 -5.02
N LEU A 225 -5.35 -14.32 -3.74
CA LEU A 225 -4.03 -14.79 -3.31
C LEU A 225 -3.81 -16.28 -3.58
N ALA A 226 -4.80 -17.13 -3.29
CA ALA A 226 -4.73 -18.57 -3.59
C ALA A 226 -4.45 -18.80 -5.08
N LYS A 227 -5.23 -18.16 -5.97
CA LYS A 227 -5.04 -18.31 -7.42
C LYS A 227 -3.71 -17.74 -7.90
N SER A 228 -3.26 -16.60 -7.37
CA SER A 228 -1.98 -16.01 -7.72
C SER A 228 -0.80 -16.91 -7.34
N ILE A 229 -0.85 -17.56 -6.18
CA ILE A 229 0.22 -18.48 -5.74
C ILE A 229 0.28 -19.70 -6.66
N GLU A 230 -0.85 -20.35 -6.92
CA GLU A 230 -0.91 -21.50 -7.82
C GLU A 230 -0.45 -21.14 -9.24
N ALA A 231 -0.85 -19.97 -9.75
CA ALA A 231 -0.42 -19.46 -11.04
C ALA A 231 1.09 -19.15 -11.08
N CYS A 232 1.63 -18.47 -10.06
CA CYS A 232 3.07 -18.18 -9.95
C CYS A 232 3.92 -19.46 -10.00
N VAL A 233 3.55 -20.47 -9.21
CA VAL A 233 4.36 -21.70 -9.14
C VAL A 233 4.24 -22.50 -10.42
N ASN A 234 3.05 -22.60 -11.01
CA ASN A 234 2.86 -23.26 -12.30
C ASN A 234 3.72 -22.59 -13.38
N GLU A 235 3.66 -21.26 -13.51
CA GLU A 235 4.41 -20.50 -14.52
C GLU A 235 5.93 -20.62 -14.35
N TYR A 236 6.43 -20.73 -13.12
CA TYR A 236 7.86 -20.89 -12.85
C TYR A 236 8.43 -22.20 -13.45
N PHE A 237 7.62 -23.25 -13.52
CA PHE A 237 8.03 -24.58 -14.02
C PHE A 237 7.50 -24.90 -15.43
N VAL A 238 6.93 -23.93 -16.15
CA VAL A 238 6.61 -24.07 -17.59
C VAL A 238 7.89 -23.92 -18.41
N ASP A 239 8.05 -24.79 -19.43
CA ASP A 239 9.17 -24.71 -20.36
C ASP A 239 9.03 -23.50 -21.30
N PRO A 240 10.08 -22.67 -21.46
CA PRO A 240 10.04 -21.49 -22.32
C PRO A 240 9.80 -21.82 -23.80
N ASN A 241 9.99 -23.08 -24.21
CA ASN A 241 9.82 -23.54 -25.60
C ASN A 241 8.35 -23.73 -26.02
N ILE A 242 7.36 -23.52 -25.14
CA ILE A 242 5.94 -23.83 -25.42
C ILE A 242 5.04 -22.58 -25.48
N GLU A 243 5.45 -21.41 -24.98
CA GLU A 243 4.60 -20.20 -24.99
C GLU A 243 5.29 -18.93 -25.53
N GLU A 244 5.78 -18.96 -26.78
CA GLU A 244 5.71 -17.77 -27.64
C GLU A 244 4.32 -17.70 -28.28
N THR A 245 3.28 -17.54 -27.48
CA THR A 245 1.98 -17.09 -28.00
C THR A 245 1.79 -15.69 -27.49
N GLU A 246 1.77 -14.72 -28.41
CA GLU A 246 1.51 -13.29 -28.20
C GLU A 246 0.38 -13.08 -27.17
N LYS A 247 0.74 -12.93 -25.88
CA LYS A 247 -0.20 -12.44 -24.87
C LYS A 247 -0.31 -10.93 -25.10
N GLN A 248 -1.48 -10.52 -25.59
CA GLN A 248 -1.94 -9.13 -25.63
C GLN A 248 -1.62 -8.40 -24.31
N PRO A 249 -1.51 -7.06 -24.30
CA PRO A 249 -1.22 -6.27 -23.09
C PRO A 249 -2.47 -6.16 -22.18
N SER A 250 -3.10 -7.29 -21.85
CA SER A 250 -4.07 -7.39 -20.78
C SER A 250 -3.32 -7.64 -19.47
N GLU A 251 -3.73 -6.94 -18.42
CA GLU A 251 -3.15 -7.06 -17.07
C GLU A 251 -2.88 -8.52 -16.69
N ASP A 252 -1.67 -8.78 -16.20
CA ASP A 252 -1.22 -10.10 -15.78
C ASP A 252 -2.18 -10.63 -14.68
N PRO A 253 -2.83 -11.81 -14.89
CA PRO A 253 -3.80 -12.34 -13.94
C PRO A 253 -3.20 -12.60 -12.55
N ILE A 254 -1.89 -12.85 -12.47
CA ILE A 254 -1.17 -13.00 -11.21
C ILE A 254 -1.13 -11.67 -10.46
N TYR A 255 -0.79 -10.60 -11.17
CA TYR A 255 -0.72 -9.23 -10.64
C TYR A 255 -2.07 -8.77 -10.10
N GLU A 256 -3.15 -8.96 -10.84
CA GLU A 256 -4.50 -8.57 -10.39
C GLU A 256 -4.93 -9.28 -9.10
N GLY A 257 -4.52 -10.54 -8.89
CA GLY A 257 -4.90 -11.31 -7.71
C GLY A 257 -4.29 -10.79 -6.39
N TYR A 258 -3.06 -10.28 -6.38
CA TYR A 258 -2.46 -9.69 -5.18
C TYR A 258 -2.57 -8.15 -5.10
N LYS A 259 -2.69 -7.44 -6.23
CA LYS A 259 -2.88 -5.97 -6.29
C LYS A 259 -4.08 -5.51 -5.45
N ALA A 260 -5.20 -6.23 -5.57
CA ALA A 260 -6.40 -5.96 -4.79
C ALA A 260 -6.17 -6.03 -3.26
N VAL A 261 -5.19 -6.82 -2.82
CA VAL A 261 -4.81 -6.93 -1.41
C VAL A 261 -3.93 -5.77 -0.99
N LEU A 262 -2.94 -5.40 -1.79
CA LEU A 262 -2.00 -4.32 -1.48
C LEU A 262 -2.71 -2.96 -1.38
N ASP A 263 -3.64 -2.69 -2.30
CA ASP A 263 -4.39 -1.43 -2.37
C ASP A 263 -5.58 -1.35 -1.39
N SER A 264 -5.79 -2.39 -0.58
CA SER A 264 -6.99 -2.54 0.25
C SER A 264 -7.02 -1.65 1.50
N LYS A 265 -5.88 -1.14 1.97
CA LYS A 265 -5.75 -0.52 3.31
C LYS A 265 -6.77 0.58 3.59
N SER A 266 -6.80 1.61 2.75
CA SER A 266 -7.71 2.75 2.93
C SER A 266 -9.17 2.36 2.74
N LYS A 267 -9.45 1.45 1.79
CA LYS A 267 -10.80 0.94 1.50
C LYS A 267 -11.35 0.13 2.68
N ASP A 268 -10.56 -0.79 3.24
CA ASP A 268 -10.96 -1.64 4.36
C ASP A 268 -11.19 -0.82 5.63
N GLU A 269 -10.31 0.13 5.93
CA GLU A 269 -10.48 1.03 7.07
C GLU A 269 -11.74 1.90 6.95
N ALA A 270 -12.03 2.42 5.76
CA ALA A 270 -13.24 3.20 5.50
C ALA A 270 -14.50 2.35 5.62
N LEU A 271 -14.52 1.15 5.02
CA LEU A 271 -15.64 0.23 5.10
C LEU A 271 -15.90 -0.21 6.54
N ALA A 272 -14.87 -0.53 7.31
CA ALA A 272 -15.01 -0.90 8.72
C ALA A 272 -15.52 0.26 9.58
N LEU A 273 -15.11 1.49 9.29
CA LEU A 273 -15.65 2.68 9.94
C LEU A 273 -17.13 2.82 9.61
N TYR A 274 -17.52 2.80 8.34
CA TYR A 274 -18.92 2.93 7.93
C TYR A 274 -19.81 1.80 8.46
N ALA A 275 -19.30 0.56 8.49
CA ALA A 275 -20.01 -0.59 9.01
C ALA A 275 -20.32 -0.46 10.50
N SER A 276 -19.52 0.31 11.25
CA SER A 276 -19.78 0.59 12.66
C SER A 276 -20.94 1.57 12.89
N TRP A 277 -21.32 2.36 11.87
CA TRP A 277 -22.47 3.26 11.91
C TRP A 277 -23.78 2.59 11.48
N GLU A 278 -23.72 1.35 10.99
CA GLU A 278 -24.90 0.65 10.47
C GLU A 278 -25.80 0.15 11.61
N PRO A 279 -27.14 0.25 11.46
CA PRO A 279 -28.07 -0.34 12.40
C PRO A 279 -27.83 -1.84 12.54
N ARG A 280 -27.86 -2.33 13.78
CA ARG A 280 -27.56 -3.73 14.10
C ARG A 280 -28.60 -4.65 13.44
N HIS A 281 -28.12 -5.60 12.65
CA HIS A 281 -28.99 -6.55 11.93
C HIS A 281 -29.32 -7.82 12.73
N SER A 282 -28.55 -8.15 13.77
CA SER A 282 -28.74 -9.39 14.55
C SER A 282 -29.63 -9.18 15.78
N ARG A 283 -30.61 -10.09 15.96
CA ARG A 283 -31.50 -10.19 17.13
C ARG A 283 -30.75 -10.34 18.46
N TYR A 284 -29.49 -10.79 18.44
CA TYR A 284 -28.69 -11.07 19.63
C TYR A 284 -27.74 -9.94 20.05
N CYS A 285 -27.81 -8.76 19.41
CA CYS A 285 -27.08 -7.55 19.85
C CYS A 285 -25.54 -7.71 20.00
N HIS A 286 -24.92 -8.73 19.40
CA HIS A 286 -23.46 -8.85 19.39
C HIS A 286 -22.84 -7.79 18.47
N ARG A 287 -21.78 -7.14 18.96
CA ARG A 287 -21.03 -6.14 18.20
C ARG A 287 -20.17 -6.88 17.17
N PHE A 288 -20.50 -6.76 15.89
CA PHE A 288 -19.65 -7.32 14.84
C PHE A 288 -18.24 -6.71 14.93
N PRO A 289 -17.19 -7.53 14.92
CA PRO A 289 -15.82 -7.09 15.13
C PRO A 289 -15.19 -6.54 13.84
N TRP A 290 -15.75 -5.47 13.26
CA TRP A 290 -15.27 -4.90 11.98
C TRP A 290 -13.78 -4.51 12.00
N GLN A 291 -13.24 -4.12 13.16
CA GLN A 291 -11.81 -3.83 13.31
C GLN A 291 -10.92 -5.07 13.17
N ARG A 292 -11.44 -6.27 13.46
CA ARG A 292 -10.72 -7.53 13.24
C ARG A 292 -10.57 -7.85 11.75
N TYR A 293 -11.54 -7.46 10.91
CA TYR A 293 -11.38 -7.55 9.45
C TYR A 293 -10.25 -6.65 8.94
N VAL A 294 -10.08 -5.45 9.51
CA VAL A 294 -8.97 -4.53 9.16
C VAL A 294 -7.62 -5.12 9.59
N LYS A 295 -7.55 -5.70 10.79
CA LYS A 295 -6.34 -6.40 11.29
C LYS A 295 -5.98 -7.58 10.40
N LEU A 296 -6.96 -8.40 10.04
CA LEU A 296 -6.80 -9.49 9.07
C LEU A 296 -6.30 -8.97 7.71
N GLY A 297 -6.87 -7.87 7.20
CA GLY A 297 -6.38 -7.20 5.99
C GLY A 297 -4.91 -6.75 6.12
N GLY A 298 -4.48 -6.34 7.32
CA GLY A 298 -3.08 -6.07 7.64
C GLY A 298 -2.17 -7.28 7.46
N VAL A 299 -2.54 -8.42 8.05
CA VAL A 299 -1.77 -9.67 7.92
C VAL A 299 -1.80 -10.20 6.48
N LEU A 300 -2.93 -10.11 5.79
CA LEU A 300 -3.05 -10.46 4.36
C LEU A 300 -2.11 -9.64 3.47
N ARG A 301 -1.91 -8.35 3.76
CA ARG A 301 -0.93 -7.54 3.02
C ARG A 301 0.50 -8.01 3.25
N HIS A 302 0.86 -8.36 4.50
CA HIS A 302 2.18 -8.91 4.82
C HIS A 302 2.44 -10.24 4.11
N PHE A 303 1.41 -11.09 4.03
CA PHE A 303 1.45 -12.31 3.24
C PHE A 303 1.54 -12.01 1.73
N GLY A 304 0.78 -11.02 1.24
CA GLY A 304 0.80 -10.55 -0.13
C GLY A 304 2.17 -10.07 -0.61
N TYR A 305 2.97 -9.42 0.25
CA TYR A 305 4.35 -9.04 -0.09
C TYR A 305 5.23 -10.25 -0.47
N THR A 306 5.03 -11.40 0.17
CA THR A 306 5.74 -12.62 -0.19
C THR A 306 5.27 -13.17 -1.55
N VAL A 307 3.98 -13.03 -1.88
CA VAL A 307 3.47 -13.38 -3.22
C VAL A 307 4.04 -12.46 -4.30
N VAL A 308 4.21 -11.17 -4.01
CA VAL A 308 4.88 -10.22 -4.92
C VAL A 308 6.33 -10.64 -5.15
N ALA A 309 7.08 -10.98 -4.10
CA ALA A 309 8.45 -11.46 -4.23
C ALA A 309 8.52 -12.77 -5.04
N LEU A 310 7.56 -13.68 -4.84
CA LEU A 310 7.46 -14.94 -5.59
C LEU A 310 7.18 -14.68 -7.08
N HIS A 311 6.29 -13.73 -7.40
CA HIS A 311 6.07 -13.30 -8.78
C HIS A 311 7.33 -12.65 -9.36
N GLY A 312 8.08 -11.88 -8.58
CA GLY A 312 9.37 -11.32 -8.99
C GLY A 312 10.37 -12.40 -9.45
N CYS A 313 10.34 -13.59 -8.85
CA CYS A 313 11.16 -14.72 -9.27
C CYS A 313 10.86 -15.24 -10.69
N LEU A 314 9.69 -14.94 -11.27
CA LEU A 314 9.36 -15.31 -12.65
C LEU A 314 10.11 -14.46 -13.68
N ARG A 315 10.48 -13.23 -13.32
CA ARG A 315 11.10 -12.24 -14.21
C ARG A 315 12.61 -12.15 -14.02
N THR A 316 13.24 -13.13 -13.37
CA THR A 316 14.68 -13.13 -13.13
C THR A 316 15.44 -13.33 -14.43
N GLU A 317 16.42 -12.47 -14.69
CA GLU A 317 17.29 -12.53 -15.87
C GLU A 317 18.19 -13.78 -15.90
N ILE A 318 18.42 -14.40 -14.73
CA ILE A 318 19.23 -15.61 -14.59
C ILE A 318 18.29 -16.83 -14.62
N PRO A 319 18.28 -17.62 -15.71
CA PRO A 319 17.42 -18.80 -15.81
C PRO A 319 17.96 -19.93 -14.92
N THR A 320 17.07 -20.56 -14.18
CA THR A 320 17.40 -21.77 -13.41
C THR A 320 17.52 -22.99 -14.31
N PRO A 321 18.53 -23.87 -14.11
CA PRO A 321 18.74 -25.03 -14.98
C PRO A 321 17.52 -25.95 -15.02
N GLN A 322 17.19 -26.47 -16.20
CA GLN A 322 16.00 -27.31 -16.40
C GLN A 322 16.00 -28.59 -15.54
N SER A 323 17.18 -29.15 -15.29
CA SER A 323 17.35 -30.31 -14.40
C SER A 323 16.88 -30.02 -12.97
N VAL A 324 17.16 -28.82 -12.46
CA VAL A 324 16.76 -28.35 -11.13
C VAL A 324 15.27 -28.04 -11.09
N ARG A 325 14.75 -27.37 -12.13
CA ARG A 325 13.32 -27.10 -12.27
C ARG A 325 12.49 -28.38 -12.26
N ASN A 326 12.88 -29.37 -13.06
CA ASN A 326 12.17 -30.65 -13.13
C ASN A 326 12.25 -31.44 -11.81
N LEU A 327 13.38 -31.37 -11.10
CA LEU A 327 13.57 -32.08 -9.83
C LEU A 327 12.64 -31.56 -8.72
N PHE A 328 12.45 -30.25 -8.65
CA PHE A 328 11.66 -29.61 -7.58
C PHE A 328 10.24 -29.23 -7.98
N LYS A 329 9.84 -29.51 -9.23
CA LYS A 329 8.52 -29.21 -9.76
C LYS A 329 7.40 -29.79 -8.91
N ASP A 330 7.43 -31.10 -8.65
CA ASP A 330 6.34 -31.78 -7.94
C ASP A 330 6.25 -31.36 -6.46
N PRO A 331 7.35 -31.30 -5.68
CA PRO A 331 7.30 -30.80 -4.31
C PRO A 331 6.79 -29.36 -4.19
N CYS A 332 7.25 -28.46 -5.07
CA CYS A 332 6.81 -27.06 -5.06
C CYS A 332 5.34 -26.91 -5.49
N ASN A 333 4.89 -27.64 -6.52
CA ASN A 333 3.49 -27.65 -6.95
C ASN A 333 2.58 -28.21 -5.86
N ARG A 334 2.97 -29.30 -5.19
CA ARG A 334 2.23 -29.87 -4.06
C ARG A 334 2.10 -28.84 -2.94
N LEU A 335 3.18 -28.18 -2.56
CA LEU A 335 3.17 -27.17 -1.50
C LEU A 335 2.28 -25.96 -1.86
N ALA A 336 2.38 -25.45 -3.08
CA ALA A 336 1.56 -24.34 -3.57
C ALA A 336 0.07 -24.70 -3.59
N ALA A 337 -0.27 -25.92 -3.99
CA ALA A 337 -1.64 -26.43 -3.99
C ALA A 337 -2.20 -26.52 -2.56
N GLU A 338 -1.42 -27.00 -1.58
CA GLU A 338 -1.85 -27.05 -0.18
C GLU A 338 -2.02 -25.64 0.42
N ILE A 339 -1.09 -24.71 0.17
CA ILE A 339 -1.25 -23.30 0.59
C ILE A 339 -2.54 -22.70 0.01
N SER A 340 -2.81 -22.96 -1.27
CA SER A 340 -4.00 -22.45 -1.97
C SER A 340 -5.28 -23.06 -1.42
N LYS A 341 -5.29 -24.37 -1.10
CA LYS A 341 -6.43 -25.03 -0.44
C LYS A 341 -6.72 -24.42 0.93
N VAL A 342 -5.69 -24.16 1.74
CA VAL A 342 -5.86 -23.52 3.05
C VAL A 342 -6.46 -22.12 2.91
N LEU A 343 -5.92 -21.28 2.00
CA LEU A 343 -6.48 -19.95 1.74
C LEU A 343 -7.94 -20.00 1.25
N MET A 344 -8.28 -20.98 0.39
CA MET A 344 -9.66 -21.21 -0.05
C MET A 344 -10.58 -21.66 1.08
N GLU A 345 -10.08 -22.49 2.01
CA GLU A 345 -10.85 -22.92 3.18
C GLU A 345 -11.05 -21.77 4.18
N LEU A 346 -10.04 -20.92 4.39
CA LEU A 346 -10.17 -19.68 5.16
C LEU A 346 -11.20 -18.73 4.52
N ALA A 347 -11.19 -18.59 3.18
CA ALA A 347 -12.17 -17.81 2.45
C ALA A 347 -13.59 -18.37 2.64
N ASN A 348 -13.75 -19.70 2.59
CA ASN A 348 -15.04 -20.38 2.80
C ASN A 348 -15.53 -20.31 4.25
N SER A 349 -14.62 -20.37 5.22
CA SER A 349 -14.87 -20.18 6.65
C SER A 349 -15.50 -18.82 6.91
N ILE A 350 -14.87 -17.76 6.38
CA ILE A 350 -15.42 -16.41 6.43
C ILE A 350 -16.77 -16.36 5.70
N ARG A 351 -16.83 -16.77 4.42
CA ARG A 351 -18.04 -16.72 3.58
C ARG A 351 -19.26 -17.40 4.20
N ARG A 352 -19.07 -18.51 4.92
CA ARG A 352 -20.17 -19.28 5.54
C ARG A 352 -20.35 -18.99 7.03
N HIS A 353 -19.57 -18.08 7.62
CA HIS A 353 -19.54 -17.80 9.05
C HIS A 353 -19.41 -19.07 9.91
N ARG A 354 -18.47 -19.95 9.53
CA ARG A 354 -18.18 -21.22 10.21
C ARG A 354 -16.71 -21.30 10.59
N HIS A 355 -16.36 -22.02 11.65
CA HIS A 355 -14.96 -22.31 11.95
C HIS A 355 -14.33 -23.21 10.88
N CYS A 356 -13.01 -23.11 10.73
CA CYS A 356 -12.22 -23.91 9.80
C CYS A 356 -12.21 -25.39 10.22
N SER A 357 -12.13 -26.31 9.25
CA SER A 357 -11.88 -27.71 9.54
C SER A 357 -10.41 -27.92 9.96
N PRO A 358 -10.11 -28.52 11.12
CA PRO A 358 -8.74 -28.71 11.59
C PRO A 358 -7.92 -29.64 10.68
N GLU A 359 -8.55 -30.64 10.07
CA GLU A 359 -7.91 -31.63 9.18
C GLU A 359 -7.30 -31.00 7.91
N ILE A 360 -7.96 -30.00 7.32
CA ILE A 360 -7.48 -29.31 6.11
C ILE A 360 -6.38 -28.29 6.45
N LEU A 361 -6.31 -27.84 7.71
CA LEU A 361 -5.54 -26.67 8.09
C LEU A 361 -4.05 -26.95 8.34
N SER A 362 -3.70 -28.16 8.81
CA SER A 362 -2.36 -28.43 9.34
C SER A 362 -1.69 -29.68 8.77
N ASP A 363 -2.40 -30.81 8.70
CA ASP A 363 -1.74 -32.11 8.47
C ASP A 363 -1.15 -32.22 7.05
N HIS A 364 -1.93 -31.95 6.02
CA HIS A 364 -1.45 -32.03 4.62
C HIS A 364 -0.43 -30.93 4.26
N LEU A 365 -0.57 -29.74 4.84
CA LEU A 365 0.36 -28.64 4.63
C LEU A 365 1.74 -28.96 5.23
N HIS A 366 1.76 -29.52 6.45
CA HIS A 366 3.01 -29.90 7.09
C HIS A 366 3.70 -31.04 6.36
N GLU A 367 2.94 -32.04 5.88
CA GLU A 367 3.46 -33.13 5.04
C GLU A 367 4.10 -32.58 3.76
N ALA A 368 3.42 -31.70 3.02
CA ALA A 368 3.95 -31.11 1.79
C ALA A 368 5.22 -30.26 2.04
N LEU A 369 5.28 -29.56 3.18
CA LEU A 369 6.48 -28.82 3.58
C LEU A 369 7.65 -29.77 3.92
N GLN A 370 7.36 -30.89 4.59
CA GLN A 370 8.37 -31.91 4.89
C GLN A 370 8.92 -32.55 3.62
N ASP A 371 8.08 -32.83 2.63
CA ASP A 371 8.49 -33.36 1.32
C ASP A 371 9.45 -32.41 0.59
N LEU A 372 9.13 -31.11 0.55
CA LEU A 372 10.02 -30.11 -0.04
C LEU A 372 11.36 -30.05 0.71
N ASN A 373 11.33 -30.06 2.05
CA ASN A 373 12.54 -30.05 2.86
C ASN A 373 13.37 -31.33 2.68
N ALA A 374 12.72 -32.49 2.53
CA ALA A 374 13.38 -33.76 2.23
C ALA A 374 14.01 -33.74 0.84
N ALA A 375 13.32 -33.20 -0.17
CA ALA A 375 13.84 -33.03 -1.53
C ALA A 375 15.09 -32.13 -1.52
N ILE A 376 15.04 -30.99 -0.81
CA ILE A 376 16.19 -30.07 -0.67
C ILE A 376 17.36 -30.78 0.02
N LYS A 377 17.10 -31.51 1.11
CA LYS A 377 18.14 -32.26 1.86
C LYS A 377 18.74 -33.43 1.09
N SER A 378 17.99 -34.03 0.16
CA SER A 378 18.45 -35.17 -0.64
C SER A 378 19.54 -34.79 -1.65
N GLN A 379 19.66 -33.49 -2.01
CA GLN A 379 20.63 -33.00 -2.99
C GLN A 379 21.51 -31.86 -2.44
N PRO A 380 22.33 -32.11 -1.41
CA PRO A 380 23.19 -31.08 -0.82
C PRO A 380 24.23 -30.57 -1.81
N ARG A 381 24.65 -31.38 -2.80
CA ARG A 381 25.67 -31.03 -3.79
C ARG A 381 25.27 -29.92 -4.75
N LEU A 382 23.97 -29.65 -4.89
CA LEU A 382 23.45 -28.58 -5.75
C LEU A 382 23.56 -27.19 -5.07
N PHE A 383 23.60 -27.15 -3.73
CA PHE A 383 23.68 -25.93 -2.93
C PHE A 383 24.97 -25.81 -2.09
N LEU A 384 25.75 -26.89 -1.98
CA LEU A 384 27.05 -26.94 -1.32
C LEU A 384 28.03 -27.46 -2.37
N GLY A 385 28.69 -26.54 -3.07
CA GLY A 385 29.50 -26.82 -4.26
C GLY A 385 30.39 -28.07 -4.16
N SER A 386 30.59 -28.73 -5.30
CA SER A 386 31.40 -29.94 -5.44
C SER A 386 32.77 -29.77 -4.75
N ASN A 387 32.95 -30.49 -3.64
CA ASN A 387 34.20 -30.48 -2.90
C ASN A 387 35.26 -31.24 -3.74
N LYS A 388 36.02 -30.51 -4.56
CA LYS A 388 37.11 -30.96 -5.45
C LYS A 388 38.28 -31.71 -4.74
N ASN A 389 38.09 -32.20 -3.53
CA ASN A 389 39.10 -32.86 -2.71
C ASN A 389 39.14 -34.39 -2.88
N GLN A 390 38.23 -35.00 -3.65
CA GLN A 390 38.28 -36.45 -3.91
C GLN A 390 39.29 -36.84 -5.02
N ALA A 391 39.56 -35.97 -5.98
CA ALA A 391 40.54 -36.25 -7.05
C ALA A 391 41.99 -36.12 -6.54
N THR A 392 42.26 -35.18 -5.63
CA THR A 392 43.57 -34.96 -5.01
C THR A 392 43.99 -36.11 -4.09
N ASN A 393 43.02 -36.79 -3.46
CA ASN A 393 43.29 -37.93 -2.59
C ASN A 393 43.66 -39.21 -3.35
N MET A 394 43.20 -39.40 -4.60
CA MET A 394 43.63 -40.53 -5.44
C MET A 394 45.05 -40.36 -5.99
N LEU A 395 45.45 -39.12 -6.33
CA LEU A 395 46.81 -38.79 -6.77
C LEU A 395 47.83 -38.88 -5.62
N ALA A 396 47.44 -38.47 -4.41
CA ALA A 396 48.27 -38.61 -3.21
C ALA A 396 48.47 -40.08 -2.78
N LEU A 397 47.45 -40.94 -2.97
CA LEU A 397 47.58 -42.38 -2.68
C LEU A 397 48.50 -43.09 -3.69
N ALA A 398 48.44 -42.69 -4.97
CA ALA A 398 49.34 -43.21 -6.00
C ALA A 398 50.79 -42.73 -5.81
N ALA A 399 50.99 -41.50 -5.32
CA ALA A 399 52.32 -40.98 -4.98
C ALA A 399 52.91 -41.64 -3.72
N ALA A 400 52.07 -42.02 -2.75
CA ALA A 400 52.50 -42.71 -1.53
C ALA A 400 52.95 -44.17 -1.77
N GLN A 401 52.48 -44.81 -2.85
CA GLN A 401 52.91 -46.17 -3.24
C GLN A 401 54.27 -46.19 -3.97
N ALA A 402 54.76 -45.04 -4.44
CA ALA A 402 56.06 -44.93 -5.13
C ALA A 402 57.24 -44.62 -4.19
N SER A 403 56.99 -44.40 -2.88
CA SER A 403 58.02 -44.02 -1.91
C SER A 403 58.09 -44.98 -0.73
N GLN A 404 58.48 -46.23 -0.99
CA GLN A 404 58.96 -47.15 0.05
C GLN A 404 60.31 -47.74 -0.33
N LYS A 405 61.40 -47.05 0.05
CA LYS A 405 62.67 -47.68 0.39
C LYS A 405 63.48 -46.80 1.36
N HIS A 406 63.84 -47.41 2.48
CA HIS A 406 64.79 -47.01 3.54
C HIS A 406 64.35 -46.11 4.72
N GLU A 407 63.94 -46.80 5.79
CA GLU A 407 64.48 -46.84 7.19
C GLU A 407 64.73 -45.59 8.08
N LYS A 408 64.13 -45.72 9.29
CA LYS A 408 64.53 -45.35 10.68
C LYS A 408 64.03 -44.01 11.29
N ALA A 409 63.47 -44.15 12.50
CA ALA A 409 62.57 -43.27 13.30
C ALA A 409 63.32 -42.36 14.32
N PRO A 410 62.70 -41.70 15.34
CA PRO A 410 61.29 -41.30 15.58
C PRO A 410 61.10 -39.82 16.04
N GLY A 411 59.85 -39.32 16.09
CA GLY A 411 59.53 -38.07 16.80
C GLY A 411 58.10 -37.52 16.70
N VAL A 412 57.23 -37.97 17.61
CA VAL A 412 56.03 -37.31 18.19
C VAL A 412 54.73 -37.17 17.35
N SER A 413 53.69 -37.80 17.90
CA SER A 413 52.30 -37.96 17.48
C SER A 413 51.37 -36.82 17.92
N LEU A 414 50.37 -36.49 17.09
CA LEU A 414 49.11 -35.86 17.52
C LEU A 414 47.91 -36.51 16.83
N SER A 415 46.90 -36.80 17.66
CA SER A 415 45.75 -37.67 17.43
C SER A 415 44.50 -36.92 16.97
N SER A 416 43.80 -37.53 16.00
CA SER A 416 42.34 -37.65 15.84
C SER A 416 41.44 -36.91 16.83
N VAL A 417 40.50 -36.09 16.31
CA VAL A 417 39.27 -35.72 17.01
C VAL A 417 38.05 -35.98 16.12
N LYS A 418 37.14 -36.77 16.70
CA LYS A 418 35.82 -37.20 16.22
C LYS A 418 34.82 -36.04 16.23
N THR A 419 33.92 -36.10 15.27
CA THR A 419 32.68 -35.34 15.13
C THR A 419 31.65 -35.86 16.13
N ASP A 420 31.02 -34.98 16.90
CA ASP A 420 29.75 -35.28 17.58
C ASP A 420 28.71 -34.20 17.29
N SER A 421 27.48 -34.69 17.16
CA SER A 421 26.29 -34.05 16.62
C SER A 421 25.36 -33.70 17.78
N SER A 422 25.22 -32.41 18.13
CA SER A 422 24.12 -31.90 18.97
C SER A 422 24.20 -30.38 19.15
N ALA A 423 23.43 -29.60 18.38
CA ALA A 423 23.19 -28.18 18.67
C ALA A 423 21.85 -27.67 18.09
N LEU A 424 20.78 -28.47 18.15
CA LEU A 424 19.43 -28.04 17.74
C LEU A 424 18.48 -27.78 18.95
N MET A 425 18.94 -27.95 20.20
CA MET A 425 18.08 -27.89 21.38
C MET A 425 18.45 -26.80 22.40
N GLU A 426 19.13 -25.72 22.00
CA GLU A 426 19.55 -24.67 22.96
C GLU A 426 18.93 -23.29 22.73
N TRP A 427 18.09 -23.08 21.71
CA TRP A 427 17.58 -21.73 21.43
C TRP A 427 16.23 -21.37 22.08
N LYS A 428 15.70 -22.23 22.96
CA LYS A 428 14.40 -21.98 23.65
C LYS A 428 14.53 -21.54 25.11
N SER A 429 15.73 -21.46 25.68
CA SER A 429 15.91 -21.10 27.09
C SER A 429 16.80 -19.86 27.25
N ARG A 430 16.19 -18.68 27.28
CA ARG A 430 16.37 -17.64 28.32
C ARG A 430 15.71 -16.33 27.92
N ARG A 431 14.60 -16.03 28.57
CA ARG A 431 14.02 -14.70 28.70
C ARG A 431 13.92 -14.44 30.20
N THR A 432 14.86 -13.68 30.77
CA THR A 432 14.73 -12.79 31.97
C THR A 432 16.10 -12.34 32.52
N THR A 433 16.13 -11.09 33.01
CA THR A 433 17.06 -10.36 33.91
C THR A 433 18.36 -9.69 33.40
N SER A 434 18.22 -8.39 33.12
CA SER A 434 18.94 -7.18 33.60
C SER A 434 20.48 -7.05 33.64
N ASP A 435 20.92 -5.95 33.01
CA ASP A 435 22.03 -5.00 33.32
C ASP A 435 23.48 -5.47 33.55
N SER A 436 24.41 -5.02 32.69
CA SER A 436 25.42 -3.99 33.02
C SER A 436 26.36 -3.67 31.83
N LYS A 437 26.85 -2.42 31.80
CA LYS A 437 27.79 -1.74 30.87
C LYS A 437 29.05 -2.58 30.58
N GLU A 438 29.77 -2.46 29.46
CA GLU A 438 30.63 -1.32 29.06
C GLU A 438 31.31 -1.64 27.70
N ALA A 439 31.78 -0.60 27.02
CA ALA A 439 32.32 -0.61 25.68
C ALA A 439 33.77 -1.14 25.61
N GLU A 440 34.11 -1.89 24.56
CA GLU A 440 35.44 -1.79 23.95
C GLU A 440 35.48 -2.33 22.51
N ARG A 441 36.02 -1.49 21.63
CA ARG A 441 36.38 -1.70 20.23
C ARG A 441 37.05 -3.06 20.02
N LYS A 442 36.53 -3.84 19.06
CA LYS A 442 37.32 -4.87 18.36
C LYS A 442 37.32 -4.58 16.86
N VAL A 443 38.46 -4.00 16.45
CA VAL A 443 38.95 -3.92 15.08
C VAL A 443 38.99 -5.34 14.49
N LEU A 444 38.23 -5.59 13.43
CA LEU A 444 38.36 -6.80 12.63
C LEU A 444 39.42 -6.57 11.56
N ARG A 445 40.52 -7.31 11.71
CA ARG A 445 41.59 -7.50 10.73
C ARG A 445 41.00 -7.96 9.38
N PRO A 446 41.38 -7.38 8.23
CA PRO A 446 40.89 -7.85 6.95
C PRO A 446 41.61 -9.13 6.57
N GLN A 447 40.93 -10.28 6.68
CA GLN A 447 41.35 -11.47 5.94
C GLN A 447 40.77 -11.42 4.54
N LEU A 448 41.65 -11.00 3.64
CA LEU A 448 41.59 -11.20 2.21
C LEU A 448 41.29 -12.69 1.93
N SER A 449 40.08 -12.98 1.47
CA SER A 449 39.86 -14.18 0.66
C SER A 449 39.19 -13.77 -0.63
N LYS A 450 40.04 -13.67 -1.65
CA LYS A 450 39.69 -13.67 -3.06
C LYS A 450 38.96 -15.00 -3.32
N ILE A 451 37.63 -15.01 -3.21
CA ILE A 451 36.82 -16.14 -3.66
C ILE A 451 36.76 -16.02 -5.18
N ALA A 452 37.70 -16.71 -5.83
CA ALA A 452 37.59 -17.07 -7.22
C ALA A 452 36.33 -17.94 -7.38
N ILE A 453 35.29 -17.35 -7.97
CA ILE A 453 34.07 -18.06 -8.37
C ILE A 453 34.50 -19.16 -9.35
N THR A 454 34.58 -20.38 -8.84
CA THR A 454 34.84 -21.60 -9.59
C THR A 454 33.72 -22.61 -9.34
N SER A 455 32.48 -22.16 -9.52
CA SER A 455 31.32 -23.04 -9.74
C SER A 455 30.19 -22.23 -10.38
N LEU A 456 30.09 -22.27 -11.71
CA LEU A 456 28.96 -21.71 -12.48
C LEU A 456 27.61 -22.27 -11.98
N GLU A 457 27.62 -23.50 -11.47
CA GLU A 457 26.45 -24.22 -10.94
C GLU A 457 25.84 -23.57 -9.68
N PHE A 458 26.61 -22.84 -8.88
CA PHE A 458 26.09 -22.22 -7.64
C PHE A 458 25.34 -20.91 -7.91
N SER A 459 25.80 -20.10 -8.88
CA SER A 459 25.09 -18.88 -9.29
C SER A 459 23.76 -19.17 -9.98
N GLU A 460 23.67 -20.29 -10.70
CA GLU A 460 22.46 -20.75 -11.39
C GLU A 460 21.42 -21.36 -10.43
N ALA A 461 21.83 -21.81 -9.24
CA ALA A 461 20.95 -22.36 -8.21
C ALA A 461 20.33 -21.29 -7.28
N LEU A 462 20.91 -20.08 -7.24
CA LEU A 462 20.45 -18.99 -6.36
C LEU A 462 19.00 -18.53 -6.64
N PRO A 463 18.55 -18.35 -7.90
CA PRO A 463 17.16 -17.93 -8.16
C PRO A 463 16.14 -18.98 -7.69
N PHE A 464 16.47 -20.26 -7.82
CA PHE A 464 15.63 -21.35 -7.31
C PHE A 464 15.66 -21.39 -5.77
N ALA A 465 16.83 -21.21 -5.15
CA ALA A 465 16.94 -21.14 -3.70
C ALA A 465 16.07 -20.01 -3.12
N ALA A 466 16.08 -18.83 -3.75
CA ALA A 466 15.21 -17.71 -3.39
C ALA A 466 13.72 -18.07 -3.54
N PHE A 467 13.34 -18.66 -4.69
CA PHE A 467 11.97 -19.11 -4.93
C PHE A 467 11.48 -20.14 -3.90
N ALA A 468 12.28 -21.18 -3.63
CA ALA A 468 11.97 -22.18 -2.62
C ALA A 468 11.92 -21.61 -1.20
N SER A 469 12.82 -20.67 -0.87
CA SER A 469 12.80 -19.97 0.41
C SER A 469 11.52 -19.16 0.59
N LEU A 470 11.04 -18.49 -0.46
CA LEU A 470 9.78 -17.74 -0.43
C LEU A 470 8.57 -18.66 -0.24
N LEU A 471 8.56 -19.85 -0.86
CA LEU A 471 7.52 -20.86 -0.62
C LEU A 471 7.49 -21.33 0.84
N VAL A 472 8.65 -21.60 1.44
CA VAL A 472 8.76 -21.96 2.86
C VAL A 472 8.32 -20.80 3.75
N GLU A 473 8.72 -19.57 3.42
CA GLU A 473 8.31 -18.37 4.15
C GLU A 473 6.80 -18.13 4.07
N MET A 474 6.16 -18.42 2.94
CA MET A 474 4.69 -18.35 2.82
C MET A 474 3.99 -19.28 3.81
N VAL A 475 4.48 -20.51 3.99
CA VAL A 475 3.91 -21.44 4.98
C VAL A 475 4.01 -20.84 6.39
N ALA A 476 5.18 -20.31 6.76
CA ALA A 476 5.37 -19.69 8.08
C ALA A 476 4.48 -18.45 8.29
N LYS A 477 4.22 -17.66 7.24
CA LYS A 477 3.31 -16.50 7.32
C LYS A 477 1.83 -16.88 7.27
N LEU A 478 1.49 -18.04 6.70
CA LEU A 478 0.12 -18.54 6.61
C LEU A 478 -0.44 -18.82 8.01
N ASP A 479 0.37 -19.30 8.94
CA ASP A 479 -0.02 -19.51 10.34
C ASP A 479 -0.59 -18.24 10.98
N ASN A 480 0.03 -17.08 10.72
CA ASN A 480 -0.48 -15.79 11.23
C ASN A 480 -1.84 -15.44 10.60
N VAL A 481 -2.05 -15.77 9.32
CA VAL A 481 -3.34 -15.54 8.65
C VAL A 481 -4.42 -16.44 9.26
N ILE A 482 -4.09 -17.71 9.49
CA ILE A 482 -4.98 -18.70 10.12
C ILE A 482 -5.41 -18.20 11.51
N GLU A 483 -4.45 -17.80 12.35
CA GLU A 483 -4.71 -17.31 13.70
C GLU A 483 -5.66 -16.10 13.70
N GLU A 484 -5.45 -15.11 12.83
CA GLU A 484 -6.33 -13.95 12.74
C GLU A 484 -7.74 -14.30 12.23
N VAL A 485 -7.88 -15.25 11.32
CA VAL A 485 -9.19 -15.73 10.85
C VAL A 485 -9.92 -16.47 11.97
N GLU A 486 -9.23 -17.27 12.76
CA GLU A 486 -9.82 -17.91 13.94
C GLU A 486 -10.21 -16.90 15.02
N GLU A 487 -9.34 -15.94 15.33
CA GLU A 487 -9.67 -14.85 16.25
C GLU A 487 -10.90 -14.06 15.79
N LEU A 488 -10.99 -13.81 14.48
CA LEU A 488 -12.15 -13.19 13.86
C LEU A 488 -13.41 -14.05 14.04
N GLY A 489 -13.33 -15.36 13.79
CA GLY A 489 -14.43 -16.31 13.98
C GLY A 489 -14.90 -16.38 15.43
N ARG A 490 -13.97 -16.42 16.39
CA ARG A 490 -14.25 -16.37 17.83
C ARG A 490 -14.96 -15.07 18.21
N ALA A 491 -14.48 -13.93 17.73
CA ALA A 491 -15.07 -12.62 18.03
C ALA A 491 -16.43 -12.39 17.35
N ALA A 492 -16.66 -13.01 16.19
CA ALA A 492 -17.90 -12.92 15.43
C ALA A 492 -18.90 -14.05 15.75
N CYS A 493 -18.57 -14.95 16.68
CA CYS A 493 -19.38 -16.10 17.08
C CYS A 493 -19.76 -17.00 15.88
N TYR A 494 -18.77 -17.40 15.08
CA TYR A 494 -18.99 -18.33 13.96
C TYR A 494 -19.54 -19.66 14.45
N LYS A 495 -20.34 -20.33 13.61
CA LYS A 495 -20.85 -21.67 13.91
C LYS A 495 -19.70 -22.67 13.97
N GLU A 496 -19.85 -23.72 14.77
CA GLU A 496 -18.91 -24.84 14.77
C GLU A 496 -18.94 -25.57 13.43
N TYR A 497 -17.81 -26.16 13.05
CA TYR A 497 -17.71 -26.97 11.83
C TYR A 497 -18.51 -28.26 11.99
N GLN A 498 -19.41 -28.55 11.04
CA GLN A 498 -20.11 -29.83 10.96
C GLN A 498 -19.62 -30.61 9.74
N PRO A 499 -19.13 -31.85 9.91
CA PRO A 499 -18.57 -32.65 8.81
C PRO A 499 -19.58 -33.05 7.72
N CYS A 500 -20.88 -32.82 7.92
CA CYS A 500 -21.91 -33.03 6.89
C CYS A 500 -21.94 -31.94 5.79
N ASP A 501 -21.18 -30.85 5.95
CA ASP A 501 -20.95 -29.85 4.90
C ASP A 501 -19.75 -30.27 4.04
N GLU A 502 -19.83 -31.40 3.34
CA GLU A 502 -18.78 -31.84 2.40
C GLU A 502 -18.50 -30.72 1.38
N VAL A 503 -17.33 -30.09 1.51
CA VAL A 503 -16.79 -29.15 0.53
C VAL A 503 -16.20 -29.99 -0.58
N VAL A 504 -16.97 -30.21 -1.64
CA VAL A 504 -16.40 -30.58 -2.93
C VAL A 504 -15.52 -29.41 -3.37
N VAL A 505 -14.20 -29.51 -3.15
CA VAL A 505 -13.21 -28.62 -3.75
C VAL A 505 -13.10 -28.98 -5.23
N THR A 506 -14.10 -28.60 -6.03
CA THR A 506 -13.99 -28.64 -7.49
C THR A 506 -13.08 -27.51 -7.93
N CYS A 507 -11.79 -27.82 -8.11
CA CYS A 507 -10.92 -27.02 -8.96
C CYS A 507 -11.34 -27.26 -10.42
N GLY A 508 -12.34 -26.52 -10.88
CA GLY A 508 -12.94 -26.66 -12.20
C GLY A 508 -13.22 -25.31 -12.82
N ARG A 509 -12.56 -25.02 -13.95
CA ARG A 509 -12.69 -23.84 -14.81
C ARG A 509 -14.18 -23.49 -15.02
N LYS A 510 -14.65 -22.37 -14.46
CA LYS A 510 -16.04 -21.89 -14.60
C LYS A 510 -16.35 -21.53 -16.06
N LYS A 511 -17.24 -22.30 -16.70
CA LYS A 511 -18.06 -21.80 -17.81
C LYS A 511 -19.10 -20.83 -17.25
N ILE A 512 -19.16 -19.65 -17.85
CA ILE A 512 -20.19 -18.62 -17.62
C ILE A 512 -21.55 -19.23 -18.00
N ILE A 513 -22.47 -19.29 -17.05
CA ILE A 513 -23.89 -19.55 -17.32
C ILE A 513 -24.69 -18.48 -16.56
N ASP A 514 -25.47 -17.72 -17.34
CA ASP A 514 -26.50 -16.80 -16.90
C ASP A 514 -27.42 -17.44 -15.85
N ARG A 515 -27.68 -16.71 -14.75
CA ARG A 515 -28.85 -17.01 -13.90
C ARG A 515 -29.70 -15.78 -13.68
N GLN A 516 -30.80 -15.82 -14.41
CA GLN A 516 -32.11 -15.20 -14.20
C GLN A 516 -32.58 -15.18 -12.74
N MET A 517 -33.34 -14.12 -12.47
CA MET A 517 -34.32 -13.84 -11.41
C MET A 517 -34.89 -15.01 -10.58
N ALA A 518 -35.15 -14.65 -9.30
CA ALA A 518 -36.06 -15.22 -8.27
C ALA A 518 -35.26 -15.75 -7.04
N CYS A 519 -35.58 -15.42 -5.79
CA CYS A 519 -36.88 -15.06 -5.21
C CYS A 519 -36.67 -14.21 -3.94
N CYS A 520 -37.36 -13.06 -3.83
CA CYS A 520 -37.52 -12.31 -2.59
C CYS A 520 -38.52 -13.03 -1.69
N CYS A 521 -38.09 -13.56 -0.55
CA CYS A 521 -38.99 -13.90 0.55
C CYS A 521 -39.09 -12.70 1.50
N ILE A 522 -40.16 -11.94 1.34
CA ILE A 522 -40.65 -10.96 2.31
C ILE A 522 -41.14 -11.75 3.52
N SER A 523 -40.49 -11.62 4.67
CA SER A 523 -41.09 -11.99 5.95
C SER A 523 -41.66 -10.74 6.61
N ASN A 524 -42.95 -10.52 6.36
CA ASN A 524 -43.79 -9.67 7.19
C ASN A 524 -43.92 -10.30 8.58
N THR A 525 -43.53 -9.59 9.63
CA THR A 525 -44.13 -9.79 10.95
C THR A 525 -44.20 -8.46 11.68
N ILE A 526 -45.38 -7.85 11.61
CA ILE A 526 -45.86 -6.83 12.54
C ILE A 526 -46.33 -7.57 13.79
N CYS A 527 -45.88 -7.19 14.99
CA CYS A 527 -46.71 -7.15 16.22
C CYS A 527 -46.02 -6.48 17.41
N TYR A 528 -46.64 -5.37 17.86
CA TYR A 528 -46.93 -4.88 19.21
C TYR A 528 -45.94 -5.02 20.39
N GLY A 529 -45.76 -3.89 21.12
CA GLY A 529 -45.93 -3.90 22.59
C GLY A 529 -44.73 -3.59 23.52
N ARG A 530 -44.22 -2.35 23.47
CA ARG A 530 -43.84 -1.45 24.59
C ARG A 530 -43.46 -2.03 25.98
N ASN A 531 -42.22 -1.80 26.47
CA ASN A 531 -41.91 -0.96 27.67
C ASN A 531 -40.41 -0.98 28.12
N ARG A 532 -39.82 0.24 28.26
CA ARG A 532 -38.64 0.70 29.06
C ARG A 532 -37.29 -0.01 28.84
N SER A 533 -36.12 0.62 28.62
CA SER A 533 -35.42 1.80 29.19
C SER A 533 -34.35 2.28 28.17
N PRO A 534 -33.87 3.54 28.13
CA PRO A 534 -33.06 4.04 27.03
C PRO A 534 -31.60 3.60 27.19
N TYR A 535 -31.26 2.45 26.62
CA TYR A 535 -29.86 2.19 26.27
C TYR A 535 -29.63 2.71 24.85
N SER A 536 -28.60 3.57 24.72
CA SER A 536 -28.18 4.23 23.48
C SER A 536 -28.27 3.27 22.28
N LEU A 537 -29.13 3.63 21.32
CA LEU A 537 -29.38 2.90 20.06
C LEU A 537 -28.09 2.71 19.23
N PHE A 538 -27.04 3.48 19.57
CA PHE A 538 -25.76 3.50 18.86
C PHE A 538 -24.53 3.18 19.74
N GLY A 539 -24.67 3.02 21.07
CA GLY A 539 -23.61 2.50 21.95
C GLY A 539 -22.22 3.12 21.76
N TRP A 540 -22.13 4.43 21.51
CA TRP A 540 -20.87 5.16 21.34
C TRP A 540 -20.11 5.23 22.68
N ASN A 541 -19.21 4.29 22.92
CA ASN A 541 -18.21 4.44 23.98
C ASN A 541 -17.14 5.41 23.50
N ILE A 542 -17.29 6.68 23.88
CA ILE A 542 -16.22 7.68 23.82
C ILE A 542 -15.21 7.31 24.91
N GLY A 543 -14.00 6.93 24.50
CA GLY A 543 -12.84 6.85 25.38
C GLY A 543 -12.48 5.45 25.86
N LYS A 544 -11.63 4.76 25.09
CA LYS A 544 -10.51 3.98 25.64
C LYS A 544 -9.36 4.03 24.64
N LYS A 545 -8.26 4.67 25.07
CA LYS A 545 -7.01 4.86 24.34
C LYS A 545 -6.30 3.51 24.18
N ASN A 546 -5.82 3.22 22.98
CA ASN A 546 -4.58 2.47 22.78
C ASN A 546 -3.58 3.46 22.19
N PHE A 547 -2.55 3.77 22.96
CA PHE A 547 -1.35 4.45 22.48
C PHE A 547 -0.44 3.35 21.91
N ASP A 548 -0.21 3.39 20.61
CA ASP A 548 1.07 3.16 19.95
C ASP A 548 0.81 2.86 18.48
N GLU A 549 0.97 3.88 17.63
CA GLU A 549 1.22 3.74 16.20
C GLU A 549 1.57 5.13 15.65
N ARG A 550 2.86 5.34 15.33
CA ARG A 550 3.30 6.51 14.55
C ARG A 550 2.89 6.29 13.08
N PRO A 551 2.20 7.24 12.43
CA PRO A 551 1.72 7.04 11.07
C PRO A 551 2.83 7.28 10.03
N GLN A 552 2.99 6.34 9.11
CA GLN A 552 3.70 6.54 7.84
C GLN A 552 2.75 7.21 6.83
N THR A 553 3.26 8.25 6.18
CA THR A 553 2.63 9.04 5.13
C THR A 553 2.56 8.29 3.79
N THR A 554 1.56 8.61 2.97
CA THR A 554 1.22 7.96 1.69
C THR A 554 1.13 9.04 0.62
N TYR A 555 1.78 8.90 -0.54
CA TYR A 555 1.35 9.54 -1.80
C TYR A 555 1.91 8.87 -3.07
N HIS A 556 0.99 8.70 -4.03
CA HIS A 556 1.02 8.58 -5.50
C HIS A 556 1.92 7.55 -6.24
N ASP A 557 1.21 6.67 -6.97
CA ASP A 557 1.70 5.79 -8.03
C ASP A 557 2.24 6.57 -9.24
N ILE A 558 3.48 6.29 -9.63
CA ILE A 558 4.01 6.52 -10.98
C ILE A 558 4.85 5.30 -11.33
N ASP A 559 4.50 4.62 -12.43
CA ASP A 559 5.29 3.53 -13.01
C ASP A 559 6.65 4.08 -13.48
N LEU A 560 7.73 3.59 -12.87
CA LEU A 560 9.11 3.80 -13.29
C LEU A 560 9.86 2.46 -13.38
N PRO A 561 10.88 2.34 -14.25
CA PRO A 561 11.43 1.06 -14.70
C PRO A 561 12.45 0.43 -13.74
N PHE A 562 12.42 0.76 -12.45
CA PHE A 562 13.41 0.27 -11.48
C PHE A 562 12.72 -0.39 -10.28
N SER A 563 13.24 -1.55 -9.88
CA SER A 563 12.65 -2.45 -8.88
C SER A 563 12.57 -1.82 -7.48
N LEU A 564 11.37 -1.77 -6.90
CA LEU A 564 11.11 -1.29 -5.54
C LEU A 564 11.63 -2.30 -4.50
N SER A 565 12.89 -2.12 -4.06
CA SER A 565 13.39 -2.32 -2.68
C SER A 565 14.88 -2.70 -2.71
N LEU A 566 15.77 -1.71 -2.79
CA LEU A 566 17.16 -1.90 -2.38
C LEU A 566 17.29 -1.34 -0.97
N GLY A 567 17.80 -2.15 -0.05
CA GLY A 567 18.21 -1.70 1.29
C GLY A 567 19.43 -0.78 1.21
N PRO A 568 20.35 -0.82 2.19
CA PRO A 568 21.61 -0.08 2.10
C PRO A 568 22.33 -0.36 0.77
N CYS A 569 22.68 0.69 0.02
CA CYS A 569 23.23 0.66 -1.34
C CYS A 569 24.57 1.39 -1.40
N VAL A 570 25.51 0.85 -2.17
CA VAL A 570 26.83 1.43 -2.40
C VAL A 570 26.96 1.76 -3.87
N ILE A 571 27.11 3.04 -4.18
CA ILE A 571 27.32 3.49 -5.54
C ILE A 571 28.82 3.52 -5.83
N ILE A 572 29.22 2.98 -6.97
CA ILE A 572 30.58 3.08 -7.49
C ILE A 572 30.52 3.72 -8.88
N GLY A 573 31.21 4.83 -9.06
CA GLY A 573 31.30 5.55 -10.33
C GLY A 573 32.71 5.57 -10.88
N TYR A 574 32.81 5.39 -12.19
CA TYR A 574 34.04 5.50 -12.97
C TYR A 574 33.94 6.71 -13.89
N THR A 575 34.91 7.61 -13.80
CA THR A 575 35.02 8.74 -14.74
C THR A 575 35.87 8.35 -15.95
N ASN A 576 35.72 9.06 -17.07
CA ASN A 576 36.54 8.86 -18.28
C ASN A 576 38.06 9.07 -18.06
N LYS A 577 38.46 9.63 -16.91
CA LYS A 577 39.87 9.81 -16.51
C LYS A 577 40.37 8.66 -15.62
N SER A 578 39.66 7.52 -15.63
CA SER A 578 39.92 6.35 -14.78
C SER A 578 39.91 6.64 -13.27
N PHE A 579 39.30 7.75 -12.85
CA PHE A 579 39.11 8.07 -11.43
C PHE A 579 37.87 7.34 -10.89
N LYS A 580 38.08 6.58 -9.81
CA LYS A 580 37.07 5.78 -9.12
C LYS A 580 36.58 6.51 -7.87
N PHE A 581 35.27 6.66 -7.75
CA PHE A 581 34.61 7.25 -6.60
C PHE A 581 33.38 6.44 -6.21
N GLY A 582 32.81 6.74 -5.06
CA GLY A 582 31.57 6.14 -4.66
C GLY A 582 30.89 6.86 -3.51
N ALA A 583 29.73 6.34 -3.16
CA ALA A 583 28.90 6.89 -2.12
C ALA A 583 28.06 5.80 -1.46
N PHE A 584 27.85 5.89 -0.16
CA PHE A 584 27.03 4.93 0.57
C PHE A 584 25.71 5.56 0.99
N ASN A 585 24.61 4.92 0.61
CA ASN A 585 23.27 5.27 1.02
C ASN A 585 22.70 4.16 1.94
N PRO A 586 22.54 4.41 3.25
CA PRO A 586 21.99 3.43 4.18
C PRO A 586 20.48 3.14 3.97
N GLU A 587 19.73 4.05 3.35
CA GLU A 587 18.27 3.95 3.20
C GLU A 587 17.83 3.33 1.86
N GLY A 588 18.76 3.27 0.90
CA GLY A 588 18.50 2.90 -0.49
C GLY A 588 17.83 4.01 -1.30
N TYR A 589 17.71 3.80 -2.62
CA TYR A 589 16.96 4.69 -3.51
C TYR A 589 15.58 4.12 -3.78
N ARG A 590 14.55 4.96 -3.64
CA ARG A 590 13.14 4.58 -3.76
C ARG A 590 12.36 5.47 -4.73
N SER A 591 13.01 6.48 -5.31
CA SER A 591 12.46 7.46 -6.24
C SER A 591 11.23 8.18 -5.70
N THR A 592 11.28 8.62 -4.44
CA THR A 592 10.14 9.25 -3.73
C THR A 592 9.93 10.74 -4.02
N ASP A 593 10.79 11.38 -4.82
CA ASP A 593 10.83 12.83 -5.02
C ASP A 593 10.96 13.62 -3.70
N ASP A 594 11.66 13.03 -2.72
CA ASP A 594 11.84 13.59 -1.39
C ASP A 594 13.33 13.61 -1.00
N TYR A 595 13.64 14.23 0.14
CA TYR A 595 14.96 14.22 0.73
C TYR A 595 14.96 13.57 2.10
N TYR A 596 16.08 12.93 2.45
CA TYR A 596 16.25 12.26 3.73
C TYR A 596 17.26 12.98 4.61
N ASP A 597 16.83 13.30 5.83
CA ASP A 597 17.66 13.88 6.87
C ASP A 597 18.40 12.78 7.62
N SER A 598 19.66 12.50 7.23
CA SER A 598 20.54 11.55 7.92
C SER A 598 21.98 12.06 8.01
N PHE A 599 22.79 11.47 8.89
CA PHE A 599 24.23 11.71 8.99
C PHE A 599 25.07 10.48 8.61
N ASP A 600 24.42 9.35 8.43
CA ASP A 600 25.03 8.07 8.10
C ASP A 600 25.52 7.96 6.63
N PRO A 601 24.97 8.68 5.63
CA PRO A 601 25.53 8.67 4.28
C PRO A 601 26.92 9.29 4.24
N PHE A 602 27.84 8.66 3.51
CA PHE A 602 29.19 9.18 3.29
C PHE A 602 29.63 9.00 1.83
N LEU A 603 30.50 9.89 1.38
CA LEU A 603 31.15 9.80 0.08
C LEU A 603 32.52 9.15 0.24
N PHE A 604 33.06 8.54 -0.81
CA PHE A 604 34.41 8.00 -0.77
C PHE A 604 35.08 8.02 -2.13
N TYR A 605 36.41 8.00 -2.16
CA TYR A 605 37.20 7.96 -3.41
C TYR A 605 38.54 7.27 -3.23
N TRP A 606 39.15 6.89 -4.36
CA TRP A 606 40.50 6.34 -4.40
C TRP A 606 41.48 7.33 -5.03
N VAL A 607 42.68 7.45 -4.45
CA VAL A 607 43.78 8.26 -5.02
C VAL A 607 44.41 7.52 -6.19
N ASP A 608 44.60 6.20 -6.04
CA ASP A 608 45.13 5.29 -7.05
C ASP A 608 44.26 4.03 -7.09
N ASN A 609 43.94 3.52 -8.28
CA ASN A 609 43.15 2.29 -8.43
C ASN A 609 43.85 1.03 -7.86
N GLU A 610 45.14 1.13 -7.50
CA GLU A 610 45.91 0.04 -6.88
C GLU A 610 45.81 0.01 -5.34
N LYS A 611 45.36 1.09 -4.69
CA LYS A 611 45.14 1.11 -3.23
C LYS A 611 43.80 0.48 -2.88
N ILE A 612 43.81 -0.42 -1.89
CA ILE A 612 42.61 -1.18 -1.50
C ILE A 612 41.65 -0.31 -0.65
N GLU A 613 42.18 0.60 0.17
CA GLU A 613 41.37 1.38 1.11
C GLU A 613 40.91 2.72 0.49
N PRO A 614 39.59 2.99 0.43
CA PRO A 614 39.08 4.28 0.00
C PRO A 614 39.19 5.34 1.10
N ILE A 615 39.35 6.60 0.70
CA ILE A 615 39.26 7.74 1.60
C ILE A 615 37.79 8.09 1.78
N ILE A 616 37.31 8.05 3.02
CA ILE A 616 35.91 8.32 3.38
C ILE A 616 35.73 9.78 3.75
N LEU A 617 34.73 10.41 3.14
CA LEU A 617 34.30 11.78 3.36
C LEU A 617 32.93 11.76 4.07
N PRO A 618 32.89 11.83 5.41
CA PRO A 618 31.65 11.84 6.16
C PRO A 618 30.87 13.14 5.92
N LYS A 619 29.58 13.10 6.20
CA LYS A 619 28.75 14.32 6.23
C LYS A 619 29.16 15.20 7.42
N ILE A 620 29.44 16.48 7.18
CA ILE A 620 29.92 17.43 8.23
C ILE A 620 29.01 18.64 8.45
N GLY A 621 27.98 18.86 7.63
CA GLY A 621 27.11 20.04 7.74
C GLY A 621 25.97 20.10 6.71
N GLY A 622 25.20 21.19 6.73
CA GLY A 622 24.08 21.46 5.82
C GLY A 622 22.68 21.33 6.46
N SER A 623 21.67 21.95 5.84
CA SER A 623 20.24 21.81 6.18
C SER A 623 19.81 20.36 5.98
N GLY A 624 19.83 19.53 7.03
CA GLY A 624 19.13 18.23 7.15
C GLY A 624 19.43 17.19 6.06
N ALA A 625 19.01 17.48 4.83
CA ALA A 625 18.97 16.67 3.63
C ALA A 625 20.35 16.16 3.20
N ALA A 626 20.63 14.90 3.55
CA ALA A 626 21.85 14.20 3.14
C ALA A 626 21.66 13.43 1.84
N LEU A 627 20.43 13.05 1.52
CA LEU A 627 20.10 12.28 0.32
C LEU A 627 18.91 12.94 -0.35
N PHE A 628 18.97 13.02 -1.67
CA PHE A 628 17.85 13.48 -2.50
C PHE A 628 17.48 12.36 -3.46
N ASP A 629 16.23 11.92 -3.39
CA ASP A 629 15.74 10.75 -4.09
C ASP A 629 14.72 11.16 -5.15
N TYR A 630 15.21 11.89 -6.17
CA TYR A 630 14.36 12.41 -7.24
C TYR A 630 14.10 11.35 -8.31
N SER A 631 12.83 11.17 -8.66
CA SER A 631 12.35 10.22 -9.66
C SER A 631 12.87 10.48 -11.07
N ARG A 632 13.27 11.73 -11.36
CA ARG A 632 13.77 12.19 -12.68
C ARG A 632 15.27 12.49 -12.71
N GLY A 633 15.98 12.19 -11.62
CA GLY A 633 17.42 12.37 -11.52
C GLY A 633 18.12 11.08 -11.12
N GLY A 634 19.43 11.04 -11.30
CA GLY A 634 20.24 9.99 -10.71
C GLY A 634 20.53 10.25 -9.22
N PRO A 635 21.34 9.38 -8.59
CA PRO A 635 21.73 9.47 -7.19
C PRO A 635 22.27 10.83 -6.76
N GLN A 636 21.76 11.35 -5.65
CA GLN A 636 22.14 12.67 -5.12
C GLN A 636 22.40 12.64 -3.61
N PHE A 637 23.60 13.08 -3.23
CA PHE A 637 24.09 13.16 -1.86
C PHE A 637 24.31 14.62 -1.49
N GLY A 638 23.44 15.14 -0.63
CA GLY A 638 23.39 16.55 -0.25
C GLY A 638 22.95 17.45 -1.41
N ALA A 639 22.73 18.73 -1.12
CA ALA A 639 22.23 19.69 -2.12
C ALA A 639 23.25 19.95 -3.25
N ASP A 640 24.54 19.88 -2.90
CA ASP A 640 25.65 20.12 -3.81
C ASP A 640 26.78 19.08 -3.68
N GLY A 641 26.65 18.09 -2.79
CA GLY A 641 27.74 17.17 -2.40
C GLY A 641 28.21 16.28 -3.55
N LEU A 642 27.36 15.37 -4.01
CA LEU A 642 27.55 14.57 -5.23
C LEU A 642 26.20 14.43 -5.92
N LEU A 643 26.12 14.85 -7.18
CA LEU A 643 24.93 14.72 -8.01
C LEU A 643 25.28 13.98 -9.30
N ILE A 644 24.66 12.83 -9.52
CA ILE A 644 24.77 12.07 -10.78
C ILE A 644 23.48 12.31 -11.56
N GLY A 645 23.58 12.89 -12.77
CA GLY A 645 22.42 13.22 -13.61
C GLY A 645 21.31 13.99 -12.90
N PRO A 646 21.57 15.20 -12.37
CA PRO A 646 20.52 16.01 -11.75
C PRO A 646 19.42 16.38 -12.76
N PRO A 647 18.15 16.50 -12.33
CA PRO A 647 17.04 16.83 -13.22
C PRO A 647 17.20 18.25 -13.81
N LEU A 648 16.73 18.44 -15.05
CA LEU A 648 16.85 19.74 -15.75
C LEU A 648 15.94 20.83 -15.18
N ALA A 649 14.93 20.45 -14.39
CA ALA A 649 14.03 21.36 -13.70
C ALA A 649 13.81 20.89 -12.24
N PRO A 650 13.64 21.81 -11.27
CA PRO A 650 13.38 21.46 -9.88
C PRO A 650 12.03 20.76 -9.72
N VAL A 651 12.03 19.57 -9.10
CA VAL A 651 10.83 18.73 -8.96
C VAL A 651 9.89 19.23 -7.84
N MET A 652 10.45 19.97 -6.86
CA MET A 652 9.74 20.46 -5.67
C MET A 652 9.10 21.86 -5.85
N GLY A 653 8.15 21.99 -6.78
CA GLY A 653 7.16 23.08 -6.74
C GLY A 653 7.66 24.52 -6.96
N GLY A 654 8.78 24.71 -7.65
CA GLY A 654 9.17 26.03 -8.15
C GLY A 654 8.31 26.47 -9.34
N PHE A 655 8.05 27.77 -9.48
CA PHE A 655 7.43 28.34 -10.69
C PHE A 655 8.33 28.09 -11.91
N ALA A 656 8.09 26.99 -12.60
CA ALA A 656 8.76 26.67 -13.85
C ALA A 656 8.06 27.44 -14.98
N GLY A 657 8.78 28.34 -15.64
CA GLY A 657 8.27 29.10 -16.79
C GLY A 657 7.94 28.20 -17.99
N PRO A 658 7.14 28.67 -18.95
CA PRO A 658 6.60 27.86 -20.05
C PRO A 658 7.67 27.22 -20.96
N ASP A 659 8.94 27.64 -20.87
CA ASP A 659 10.05 27.17 -21.71
C ASP A 659 11.01 26.21 -20.98
N THR A 660 10.67 25.74 -19.78
CA THR A 660 11.52 24.80 -19.04
C THR A 660 11.27 23.36 -19.48
N ASN A 661 12.25 22.75 -20.17
CA ASN A 661 12.23 21.34 -20.53
C ASN A 661 12.17 20.49 -19.26
N SER A 662 11.05 19.81 -19.02
CA SER A 662 10.84 18.84 -17.93
C SER A 662 11.57 17.51 -18.22
N GLY A 663 12.85 17.57 -18.55
CA GLY A 663 13.64 16.42 -18.99
C GLY A 663 14.35 15.67 -17.87
N ILE A 664 14.57 14.37 -18.11
CA ILE A 664 15.38 13.46 -17.29
C ILE A 664 16.84 13.93 -17.29
N GLY A 665 17.51 13.86 -16.14
CA GLY A 665 18.93 14.21 -16.01
C GLY A 665 19.85 13.24 -16.76
N ASP A 666 20.97 13.73 -17.29
CA ASP A 666 21.96 12.90 -18.00
C ASP A 666 22.83 12.14 -17.00
N LEU A 667 22.59 10.83 -16.86
CA LEU A 667 23.34 9.94 -15.96
C LEU A 667 24.83 9.80 -16.32
N ARG A 668 25.26 10.27 -17.49
CA ARG A 668 26.68 10.31 -17.89
C ARG A 668 27.42 11.52 -17.32
N GLN A 669 26.76 12.39 -16.56
CA GLN A 669 27.38 13.58 -15.98
C GLN A 669 27.21 13.59 -14.46
N ALA A 670 28.30 13.85 -13.75
CA ALA A 670 28.29 14.10 -12.32
C ALA A 670 28.76 15.52 -11.99
N LYS A 671 28.27 16.06 -10.88
CA LYS A 671 28.71 17.32 -10.27
C LYS A 671 29.00 17.09 -8.79
N SER A 672 30.04 17.72 -8.26
CA SER A 672 30.37 17.65 -6.84
C SER A 672 30.91 18.98 -6.29
N ARG A 673 30.43 19.34 -5.10
CA ARG A 673 30.91 20.43 -4.24
C ARG A 673 30.69 20.04 -2.77
N LEU A 674 31.75 19.55 -2.14
CA LEU A 674 31.75 18.97 -0.80
C LEU A 674 31.49 20.01 0.30
N GLY A 675 32.09 21.20 0.19
CA GLY A 675 32.33 22.15 1.29
C GLY A 675 31.15 22.68 2.10
N LEU A 676 29.90 22.34 1.76
CA LEU A 676 28.70 22.67 2.54
C LEU A 676 28.01 21.46 3.19
N SER A 677 28.24 20.25 2.67
CA SER A 677 27.51 19.04 3.07
C SER A 677 28.43 17.91 3.55
N TYR A 678 29.58 17.72 2.89
CA TYR A 678 30.50 16.61 3.13
C TYR A 678 31.92 17.10 3.40
N ALA A 679 32.71 16.27 4.09
CA ALA A 679 34.09 16.57 4.42
C ALA A 679 34.89 16.91 3.15
N LYS A 680 35.76 17.91 3.26
CA LYS A 680 36.72 18.22 2.20
C LYS A 680 37.72 17.08 2.07
N ARG A 681 38.27 16.92 0.86
CA ARG A 681 39.36 15.98 0.61
C ARG A 681 40.60 16.36 1.43
N GLU A 682 41.46 15.37 1.71
CA GLU A 682 42.72 15.59 2.43
C GLU A 682 43.67 16.57 1.71
N ASP A 683 43.56 16.67 0.39
CA ASP A 683 44.30 17.63 -0.44
C ASP A 683 43.72 19.05 -0.42
N GLY A 684 42.69 19.31 0.40
CA GLY A 684 42.06 20.62 0.58
C GLY A 684 41.07 21.02 -0.53
N LYS A 685 40.86 20.15 -1.53
CA LYS A 685 39.98 20.44 -2.67
C LYS A 685 38.49 20.35 -2.29
N GLU A 686 37.68 21.18 -2.94
CA GLU A 686 36.26 21.34 -2.60
C GLU A 686 35.31 20.46 -3.43
N SER A 687 35.83 19.65 -4.36
CA SER A 687 35.04 18.72 -5.19
C SER A 687 35.57 17.30 -5.02
N LEU A 688 34.67 16.32 -5.10
CA LEU A 688 35.05 14.90 -5.14
C LEU A 688 36.00 14.59 -6.30
N PHE A 689 35.86 15.28 -7.44
CA PHE A 689 36.68 15.10 -8.64
C PHE A 689 37.98 15.93 -8.64
N GLY A 690 38.36 16.50 -7.50
CA GLY A 690 39.58 17.31 -7.36
C GLY A 690 39.35 18.76 -7.77
N ASP A 691 40.06 19.24 -8.81
CA ASP A 691 39.96 20.65 -9.24
C ASP A 691 38.71 20.91 -10.09
N GLU A 692 38.13 19.85 -10.66
CA GLU A 692 36.93 19.92 -11.47
C GLU A 692 35.68 19.75 -10.61
N THR A 693 34.66 20.57 -10.86
CA THR A 693 33.36 20.45 -10.18
C THR A 693 32.38 19.54 -10.92
N LYS A 694 32.72 19.13 -12.14
CA LYS A 694 31.92 18.24 -12.99
C LYS A 694 32.81 17.16 -13.59
N ALA A 695 32.27 15.96 -13.77
CA ALA A 695 32.95 14.86 -14.43
C ALA A 695 31.98 14.13 -15.37
N THR A 696 32.53 13.61 -16.47
CA THR A 696 31.81 12.67 -17.35
C THR A 696 32.05 11.26 -16.85
N LEU A 697 30.98 10.50 -16.70
CA LEU A 697 30.96 9.13 -16.20
C LEU A 697 30.97 8.15 -17.36
N GLU A 698 31.78 7.12 -17.23
CA GLU A 698 31.85 5.97 -18.13
C GLU A 698 30.85 4.91 -17.69
N GLU A 699 30.82 4.63 -16.38
CA GLU A 699 29.96 3.61 -15.76
C GLU A 699 29.61 4.01 -14.32
N VAL A 700 28.39 3.65 -13.90
CA VAL A 700 27.89 3.81 -12.53
C VAL A 700 27.23 2.51 -12.11
N GLU A 701 27.79 1.86 -11.10
CA GLU A 701 27.29 0.63 -10.48
C GLU A 701 26.57 0.99 -9.16
N LEU A 702 25.48 0.30 -8.84
CA LEU A 702 24.62 0.52 -7.66
C LEU A 702 24.59 -0.69 -6.72
#